data_AF-A0A960XU53-F1
#
_entry.id   AF-A0A960XU53-F1
#
_cell.length_a   1.000
_cell.length_b   1.000
_cell.length_c   1.000
_cell.angle_alpha   90.00
_cell.angle_beta   90.00
_cell.angle_gamma   90.00
#
_symmetry.space_group_name_H-M   'P 1'
#
loop_
_entity.id
_entity.type
_entity.pdbx_description
1 polymer ?
#
loop_
_entity_poly.entity_id
_entity_poly.type
_entity_poly.pdbx_seq_one_letter_code
_entity_poly.pdbx_strand_id
1 'polypeptide(L)'
;FFGRIGREERAAADVEIELEHLPALPGTADEGVLISGLKSFAVTVLTSNWAHRLALLCHKIGIVVYNTCMQLEQFFLMLQRLIDTTAHIARVQKQASSPIIDVAERTLLPTYPRPCYDCDDGEERIRIIEDRLDAASPIRNRHVVLSPPNANRIPASGDPGLDELRARGYQVLAERLLKEEGMPWDRIRLLSSADLMEQIVDLHDCMAAQTNAIPDATRNHILSLALSQAEKHIPANQAYPGSRFPNLSFSPRIAMKTLMRRLGELLHLVNHQPAKLSAVGDDKSAMSYVQRTFEKEMKLLRERMDGYKEAHIRTGMQDPERAVATRLPMELARFLLNPTGTINYGIIPQLMDSFLSDSPHRVNHEMNLHYTLALLHRSPRLREKFNSLHRPESPFCPSNPVIRTMLRYPAEKELTDFDAKLAALGGLLSHLRQGNVGSCFATFLAIQLQAAHLDRCLEDFQQMLSKGAITRQVGEASVEFPFLLRMSTDCIDTPIDLNSDGRVRVYQRKEGYIWESPGLQAACHAIGISDHEAALRVATKTLHAAQKETPVWFKCKGKDLIDELCKMRLQDESNSLSLRQLCQRACFAFEAETSCALLRVWENAIAGMAEADLNGQVRKASVTATGRSILCELRDGTKASTGARNQFFNLWIDLLSAKSRMQYDPDVPHKDTATDGHSTEGAYVLYDTMDATDIGEWKRIDTPELYQDYVLRILEEAWAKVEFGDMKDALKKELSEALPHMRDYIASETFLTDALYHYDVSNLFGKDPLKDPEALEHTPWVDKCGNNTPYTLQIYLEMANSPMRERIQAENAQDLLKRVVHLAKSASDETRELFEANPYKLVSVRTPGQHAFTLMLGHPDMVKAWRGDKDLDQWIQAHVIEPGLAVAEAKLPDASRQEMISYCHRYHIGKGRADRFNQLANQIPSHISVQRFRDQLIDCVLQVEGSNIKDKQLTMRRIDSRLVSVLPEGLRQVLSESALHFADTNWNSGVQDLHFCFVVNPGTKAVEIWKSYADRSIMMAMNQNDWLLEREWEFFTDLELIPHTDLIGRSNLV
;
A
#
# COMPACT_ATOMS: atom_id res chain seq x y z
N PHE A 1 25.31 26.57 17.56
CA PHE A 1 26.11 27.03 18.70
C PHE A 1 26.11 28.56 18.80
N PHE A 2 26.58 29.29 17.78
CA PHE A 2 26.48 30.76 17.73
C PHE A 2 25.04 31.32 17.88
N GLY A 3 24.03 30.64 17.33
CA GLY A 3 22.61 31.01 17.57
C GLY A 3 22.05 30.66 18.95
N ARG A 4 22.81 29.98 19.82
CA ARG A 4 22.47 29.76 21.24
C ARG A 4 23.17 30.83 22.09
N ILE A 5 24.41 31.17 21.74
CA ILE A 5 25.16 32.32 22.29
C ILE A 5 24.40 33.63 22.07
N GLY A 6 23.93 33.91 20.85
CA GLY A 6 23.14 35.12 20.57
C GLY A 6 21.74 35.16 21.21
N ARG A 7 21.21 34.03 21.68
CA ARG A 7 19.96 33.98 22.47
C ARG A 7 20.21 34.22 23.95
N GLU A 8 21.35 33.76 24.46
CA GLU A 8 21.81 33.99 25.83
C GLU A 8 22.31 35.44 26.02
N GLU A 9 22.93 36.05 25.00
CA GLU A 9 23.27 37.49 24.98
C GLU A 9 22.03 38.38 24.96
N ARG A 10 20.97 37.99 24.22
CA ARG A 10 19.68 38.69 24.30
C ARG A 10 19.02 38.52 25.66
N ALA A 11 18.99 37.31 26.21
CA ALA A 11 18.45 37.10 27.55
C ALA A 11 19.20 37.86 28.65
N ALA A 12 20.52 38.02 28.51
CA ALA A 12 21.33 38.84 29.42
C ALA A 12 21.06 40.35 29.25
N ALA A 13 20.92 40.82 28.01
CA ALA A 13 20.54 42.20 27.72
C ALA A 13 19.09 42.51 28.17
N ASP A 14 18.16 41.57 28.03
CA ASP A 14 16.78 41.71 28.46
C ASP A 14 16.67 41.75 30.00
N VAL A 15 17.50 40.98 30.74
CA VAL A 15 17.60 41.05 32.21
C VAL A 15 18.25 42.36 32.68
N GLU A 16 19.23 42.88 31.94
CA GLU A 16 19.86 44.19 32.23
C GLU A 16 18.86 45.34 32.00
N ILE A 17 18.01 45.23 30.97
CA ILE A 17 16.91 46.17 30.69
C ILE A 17 15.80 46.08 31.76
N GLU A 18 15.40 44.88 32.20
CA GLU A 18 14.38 44.74 33.27
C GLU A 18 14.86 45.28 34.63
N LEU A 19 16.16 45.18 34.93
CA LEU A 19 16.75 45.74 36.15
C LEU A 19 16.84 47.28 36.13
N GLU A 20 16.88 47.91 34.95
CA GLU A 20 16.84 49.38 34.80
C GLU A 20 15.42 49.98 34.95
N HIS A 21 14.37 49.16 34.84
CA HIS A 21 12.97 49.61 34.83
C HIS A 21 12.23 49.36 36.16
N LEU A 22 12.92 48.91 37.21
CA LEU A 22 12.32 48.76 38.54
C LEU A 22 12.03 50.14 39.16
N PRO A 23 10.79 50.44 39.58
CA PRO A 23 10.44 51.75 40.14
C PRO A 23 11.15 51.97 41.49
N ALA A 24 11.69 53.17 41.69
CA ALA A 24 12.30 53.57 42.95
C ALA A 24 11.27 53.54 44.09
N LEU A 25 11.44 52.61 45.04
CA LEU A 25 10.72 52.61 46.30
C LEU A 25 11.48 53.47 47.32
N PRO A 26 10.78 54.21 48.22
CA PRO A 26 11.43 55.19 49.07
C PRO A 26 12.03 54.56 50.33
N GLY A 27 13.36 54.54 50.39
CA GLY A 27 14.13 54.75 51.61
C GLY A 27 14.74 53.52 52.29
N THR A 28 16.05 53.32 52.12
CA THR A 28 17.08 53.27 53.19
C THR A 28 18.47 53.13 52.54
N ALA A 29 19.53 53.57 53.24
CA ALA A 29 20.87 53.77 52.69
C ALA A 29 21.70 52.49 52.40
N ASP A 30 21.15 51.28 52.59
CA ASP A 30 21.88 50.01 52.41
C ASP A 30 21.61 49.29 51.06
N GLU A 31 20.70 49.78 50.22
CA GLU A 31 20.32 49.09 48.97
C GLU A 31 21.33 49.25 47.83
N GLY A 32 22.13 50.33 47.83
CA GLY A 32 23.16 50.55 46.81
C GLY A 32 24.26 49.49 46.80
N VAL A 33 24.54 48.90 47.96
CA VAL A 33 25.53 47.83 48.12
C VAL A 33 25.00 46.49 47.59
N LEU A 34 23.69 46.23 47.75
CA LEU A 34 23.07 44.99 47.31
C LEU A 34 22.97 44.90 45.77
N ILE A 35 22.60 46.00 45.11
CA ILE A 35 22.50 46.07 43.65
C ILE A 35 23.89 46.02 43.01
N SER A 36 24.89 46.67 43.62
CA SER A 36 26.29 46.57 43.20
C SER A 36 26.84 45.14 43.34
N GLY A 37 26.51 44.45 44.44
CA GLY A 37 26.89 43.06 44.68
C GLY A 37 26.26 42.08 43.67
N LEU A 38 24.98 42.24 43.35
CA LEU A 38 24.28 41.41 42.34
C LEU A 38 24.84 41.61 40.93
N LYS A 39 25.19 42.85 40.56
CA LYS A 39 25.87 43.15 39.28
C LYS A 39 27.26 42.50 39.23
N SER A 40 28.04 42.57 40.31
CA SER A 40 29.37 41.94 40.37
C SER A 40 29.29 40.40 40.35
N PHE A 41 28.26 39.81 40.97
CA PHE A 41 28.04 38.36 40.98
C PHE A 41 27.62 37.84 39.59
N ALA A 42 26.70 38.53 38.90
CA ALA A 42 26.28 38.18 37.55
C ALA A 42 27.45 38.24 36.55
N VAL A 43 28.30 39.27 36.62
CA VAL A 43 29.49 39.39 35.76
C VAL A 43 30.52 38.29 36.04
N THR A 44 30.69 37.87 37.30
CA THR A 44 31.63 36.80 37.69
C THR A 44 31.15 35.42 37.26
N VAL A 45 29.83 35.15 37.36
CA VAL A 45 29.22 33.90 36.90
C VAL A 45 29.24 33.79 35.36
N LEU A 46 29.07 34.91 34.65
CA LEU A 46 29.11 34.91 33.18
C LEU A 46 30.55 34.76 32.64
N THR A 47 31.53 35.41 33.25
CA THR A 47 32.94 35.33 32.80
C THR A 47 33.59 33.97 33.07
N SER A 48 33.25 33.30 34.16
CA SER A 48 33.72 31.93 34.46
C SER A 48 33.11 30.86 33.53
N ASN A 49 31.85 31.03 33.12
CA ASN A 49 31.18 30.15 32.15
C ASN A 49 31.73 30.33 30.73
N TRP A 50 32.17 31.55 30.37
CA TRP A 50 32.83 31.84 29.10
C TRP A 50 34.20 31.16 28.96
N ALA A 51 35.04 31.18 30.00
CA ALA A 51 36.35 30.52 29.96
C ALA A 51 36.23 28.98 29.81
N HIS A 52 35.28 28.36 30.53
CA HIS A 52 35.02 26.93 30.41
C HIS A 52 34.47 26.54 29.03
N ARG A 53 33.59 27.38 28.45
CA ARG A 53 33.00 27.14 27.12
C ARG A 53 33.97 27.40 25.98
N LEU A 54 34.90 28.36 26.12
CA LEU A 54 35.99 28.59 25.16
C LEU A 54 36.97 27.41 25.15
N ALA A 55 37.30 26.84 26.30
CA ALA A 55 38.09 25.61 26.40
C ALA A 55 37.38 24.42 25.71
N LEU A 56 36.07 24.29 25.89
CA LEU A 56 35.23 23.29 25.20
C LEU A 56 35.16 23.51 23.68
N LEU A 57 35.18 24.77 23.22
CA LEU A 57 35.20 25.11 21.79
C LEU A 57 36.57 24.80 21.18
N CYS A 58 37.68 25.16 21.84
CA CYS A 58 39.03 24.79 21.41
C CYS A 58 39.21 23.27 21.38
N HIS A 59 38.66 22.55 22.35
CA HIS A 59 38.67 21.08 22.37
C HIS A 59 37.85 20.50 21.20
N LYS A 60 36.67 21.05 20.90
CA LYS A 60 35.85 20.62 19.76
C LYS A 60 36.46 20.96 18.41
N ILE A 61 37.12 22.11 18.26
CA ILE A 61 37.88 22.45 17.05
C ILE A 61 39.07 21.50 16.89
N GLY A 62 39.77 21.17 17.99
CA GLY A 62 40.80 20.13 18.00
C GLY A 62 40.27 18.77 17.54
N ILE A 63 39.08 18.36 18.01
CA ILE A 63 38.41 17.13 17.57
C ILE A 63 38.04 17.18 16.09
N VAL A 64 37.55 18.32 15.57
CA VAL A 64 37.21 18.46 14.15
C VAL A 64 38.47 18.38 13.28
N VAL A 65 39.53 19.09 13.63
CA VAL A 65 40.82 19.03 12.91
C VAL A 65 41.41 17.61 12.97
N TYR A 66 41.38 16.97 14.14
CA TYR A 66 41.80 15.57 14.30
C TYR A 66 40.97 14.63 13.42
N ASN A 67 39.65 14.77 13.41
CA ASN A 67 38.77 13.95 12.57
C ASN A 67 38.98 14.20 11.07
N THR A 68 39.26 15.44 10.65
CA THR A 68 39.58 15.74 9.24
C THR A 68 40.93 15.16 8.84
N CYS A 69 41.94 15.20 9.72
CA CYS A 69 43.23 14.53 9.50
C CYS A 69 43.07 13.00 9.43
N MET A 70 42.28 12.41 10.32
CA MET A 70 41.95 10.97 10.30
C MET A 70 41.19 10.59 9.02
N GLN A 71 40.28 11.45 8.54
CA GLN A 71 39.57 11.22 7.28
C GLN A 71 40.50 11.29 6.06
N LEU A 72 41.48 12.21 6.07
CA LEU A 72 42.51 12.27 5.02
C LEU A 72 43.44 11.05 5.06
N GLU A 73 43.85 10.61 6.25
CA GLU A 73 44.64 9.39 6.41
C GLU A 73 43.87 8.13 5.97
N GLN A 74 42.58 8.04 6.30
CA GLN A 74 41.70 6.98 5.80
C GLN A 74 41.49 7.05 4.29
N PHE A 75 41.40 8.25 3.71
CA PHE A 75 41.36 8.43 2.26
C PHE A 75 42.64 7.92 1.58
N PHE A 76 43.82 8.20 2.14
CA PHE A 76 45.08 7.68 1.62
C PHE A 76 45.22 6.17 1.80
N LEU A 77 44.78 5.61 2.93
CA LEU A 77 44.71 4.15 3.14
C LEU A 77 43.75 3.47 2.17
N MET A 78 42.61 4.09 1.88
CA MET A 78 41.64 3.61 0.89
C MET A 78 42.25 3.65 -0.53
N LEU A 79 42.95 4.72 -0.89
CA LEU A 79 43.65 4.83 -2.17
C LEU A 79 44.75 3.76 -2.30
N GLN A 80 45.51 3.52 -1.23
CA GLN A 80 46.53 2.47 -1.19
C GLN A 80 45.91 1.07 -1.31
N ARG A 81 44.80 0.79 -0.62
CA ARG A 81 44.06 -0.48 -0.77
C ARG A 81 43.51 -0.66 -2.18
N LEU A 82 43.02 0.41 -2.82
CA LEU A 82 42.56 0.36 -4.20
C LEU A 82 43.71 0.00 -5.16
N ILE A 83 44.89 0.60 -4.95
CA ILE A 83 46.12 0.29 -5.69
C ILE A 83 46.53 -1.17 -5.45
N ASP A 84 46.51 -1.64 -4.21
CA ASP A 84 46.90 -3.01 -3.85
C ASP A 84 45.91 -4.05 -4.40
N THR A 85 44.61 -3.78 -4.36
CA THR A 85 43.56 -4.62 -4.97
C THR A 85 43.71 -4.65 -6.49
N THR A 86 43.97 -3.52 -7.13
CA THR A 86 44.21 -3.46 -8.59
C THR A 86 45.47 -4.24 -8.95
N ALA A 87 46.53 -4.14 -8.15
CA ALA A 87 47.76 -4.91 -8.32
C ALA A 87 47.60 -6.41 -8.00
N HIS A 88 46.66 -6.77 -7.12
CA HIS A 88 46.29 -8.14 -6.82
C HIS A 88 45.46 -8.74 -7.96
N ILE A 89 44.44 -8.03 -8.47
CA ILE A 89 43.65 -8.43 -9.64
C ILE A 89 44.57 -8.63 -10.85
N ALA A 90 45.52 -7.71 -11.10
CA ALA A 90 46.50 -7.86 -12.17
C ALA A 90 47.42 -9.08 -11.97
N ARG A 91 47.78 -9.42 -10.72
CA ARG A 91 48.55 -10.63 -10.39
C ARG A 91 47.73 -11.92 -10.56
N VAL A 92 46.46 -11.91 -10.15
CA VAL A 92 45.51 -13.02 -10.31
C VAL A 92 45.22 -13.26 -11.79
N GLN A 93 45.00 -12.22 -12.60
CA GLN A 93 44.83 -12.33 -14.05
C GLN A 93 46.10 -12.88 -14.73
N LYS A 94 47.29 -12.51 -14.23
CA LYS A 94 48.58 -13.04 -14.72
C LYS A 94 48.87 -14.48 -14.26
N GLN A 95 48.25 -14.93 -13.16
CA GLN A 95 48.28 -16.33 -12.70
C GLN A 95 47.19 -17.19 -13.36
N ALA A 96 46.06 -16.58 -13.76
CA ALA A 96 44.97 -17.22 -14.48
C ALA A 96 45.31 -17.57 -15.93
N SER A 97 46.40 -17.03 -16.50
CA SER A 97 46.95 -17.44 -17.80
C SER A 97 47.68 -18.80 -17.80
N SER A 98 47.40 -19.69 -16.83
CA SER A 98 47.85 -21.09 -16.80
C SER A 98 46.73 -22.03 -17.28
N PRO A 99 46.99 -23.03 -18.16
CA PRO A 99 45.95 -23.79 -18.86
C PRO A 99 45.09 -24.74 -18.00
N ILE A 100 45.25 -24.74 -16.68
CA ILE A 100 44.68 -25.75 -15.77
C ILE A 100 43.38 -25.27 -15.08
N ILE A 101 43.12 -23.96 -15.05
CA ILE A 101 41.95 -23.38 -14.36
C ILE A 101 40.66 -23.45 -15.21
N ASP A 102 40.78 -23.50 -16.54
CA ASP A 102 39.65 -23.46 -17.49
C ASP A 102 38.79 -24.76 -17.53
N VAL A 103 39.23 -25.84 -16.86
CA VAL A 103 38.51 -27.13 -16.82
C VAL A 103 37.61 -27.26 -15.58
N ALA A 104 37.88 -26.54 -14.50
CA ALA A 104 37.06 -26.60 -13.28
C ALA A 104 35.79 -25.73 -13.38
N GLU A 105 35.87 -24.56 -14.03
CA GLU A 105 34.73 -23.63 -14.16
C GLU A 105 33.67 -24.08 -15.17
N ARG A 106 34.03 -24.90 -16.17
CA ARG A 106 33.07 -25.35 -17.21
C ARG A 106 32.24 -26.57 -16.83
N THR A 107 32.53 -27.24 -15.72
CA THR A 107 31.95 -28.58 -15.44
C THR A 107 31.05 -28.64 -14.20
N LEU A 108 30.90 -27.55 -13.43
CA LEU A 108 30.19 -27.59 -12.12
C LEU A 108 29.09 -26.54 -11.91
N LEU A 109 28.70 -25.80 -12.95
CA LEU A 109 27.54 -24.91 -12.89
C LEU A 109 26.75 -24.99 -14.21
N PRO A 110 25.41 -25.09 -14.22
CA PRO A 110 24.65 -24.79 -15.41
C PRO A 110 24.85 -23.30 -15.72
N THR A 111 25.65 -23.01 -16.73
CA THR A 111 25.84 -21.66 -17.27
C THR A 111 24.57 -21.27 -18.04
N TYR A 112 23.61 -20.68 -17.32
CA TYR A 112 22.69 -19.73 -17.95
C TYR A 112 23.37 -18.36 -17.91
N PRO A 113 23.51 -17.65 -19.04
CA PRO A 113 24.21 -16.39 -19.07
C PRO A 113 23.45 -15.36 -18.22
N ARG A 114 24.17 -14.61 -17.37
CA ARG A 114 23.70 -13.29 -16.94
C ARG A 114 23.58 -12.43 -18.20
N PRO A 115 22.47 -11.74 -18.44
CA PRO A 115 22.42 -10.78 -19.54
C PRO A 115 23.25 -9.57 -19.14
N CYS A 116 24.43 -9.45 -19.74
CA CYS A 116 25.08 -8.16 -19.91
C CYS A 116 24.42 -7.54 -21.13
N TYR A 117 23.45 -6.65 -20.93
CA TYR A 117 22.91 -5.80 -22.00
C TYR A 117 23.89 -4.66 -22.19
N ASP A 118 24.95 -4.92 -22.96
CA ASP A 118 25.77 -3.92 -23.65
C ASP A 118 26.83 -4.67 -24.47
N CYS A 119 26.44 -5.11 -25.66
CA CYS A 119 27.37 -5.33 -26.77
C CYS A 119 26.60 -5.33 -28.10
N ASP A 120 26.73 -4.23 -28.83
CA ASP A 120 26.54 -4.15 -30.28
C ASP A 120 27.49 -5.13 -30.97
N ASP A 121 26.96 -6.20 -31.56
CA ASP A 121 27.53 -6.81 -32.76
C ASP A 121 26.48 -7.72 -33.43
N GLY A 122 25.63 -7.08 -34.24
CA GLY A 122 24.40 -7.64 -34.80
C GLY A 122 24.42 -7.94 -36.30
N GLU A 123 25.58 -8.12 -36.95
CA GLU A 123 25.59 -8.35 -38.41
C GLU A 123 26.19 -9.69 -38.90
N GLU A 124 26.88 -10.48 -38.07
CA GLU A 124 27.52 -11.72 -38.57
C GLU A 124 26.76 -13.02 -38.24
N ARG A 125 25.70 -12.96 -37.41
CA ARG A 125 24.86 -14.12 -37.06
C ARG A 125 23.69 -14.38 -38.00
N ILE A 126 23.35 -13.44 -38.88
CA ILE A 126 22.19 -13.57 -39.79
C ILE A 126 22.51 -14.47 -41.00
N ARG A 127 23.77 -14.57 -41.44
CA ARG A 127 24.14 -15.38 -42.62
C ARG A 127 24.22 -16.90 -42.40
N ILE A 128 24.38 -17.37 -41.17
CA ILE A 128 24.55 -18.81 -40.88
C ILE A 128 23.21 -19.52 -40.61
N ILE A 129 22.14 -18.75 -40.35
CA ILE A 129 20.80 -19.28 -40.07
C ILE A 129 19.97 -19.43 -41.35
N GLU A 130 20.22 -18.61 -42.38
CA GLU A 130 19.49 -18.67 -43.65
C GLU A 130 19.82 -19.92 -44.49
N ASP A 131 21.04 -20.46 -44.41
CA ASP A 131 21.45 -21.65 -45.18
C ASP A 131 20.92 -22.99 -44.62
N ARG A 132 20.25 -23.00 -43.46
CA ARG A 132 19.72 -24.23 -42.82
C ARG A 132 18.20 -24.37 -42.82
N LEU A 133 17.46 -23.43 -43.39
CA LEU A 133 15.98 -23.41 -43.38
C LEU A 133 15.30 -23.90 -44.67
N ASP A 134 16.05 -24.34 -45.69
CA ASP A 134 15.47 -24.82 -46.96
C ASP A 134 15.14 -26.33 -47.03
N ALA A 135 15.15 -27.06 -45.91
CA ALA A 135 14.98 -28.52 -45.92
C ALA A 135 13.89 -29.11 -45.00
N ALA A 136 12.84 -28.37 -44.65
CA ALA A 136 11.70 -28.95 -43.92
C ALA A 136 10.33 -28.44 -44.40
N SER A 137 9.52 -29.37 -44.92
CA SER A 137 8.12 -29.18 -45.32
C SER A 137 7.19 -28.84 -44.13
N PRO A 138 5.99 -28.27 -44.38
CA PRO A 138 5.30 -27.44 -43.41
C PRO A 138 4.44 -28.25 -42.43
N ILE A 139 4.74 -28.16 -41.14
CA ILE A 139 3.80 -28.51 -40.07
C ILE A 139 3.02 -27.25 -39.71
N ARG A 140 1.71 -27.29 -39.98
CA ARG A 140 0.74 -26.27 -39.57
C ARG A 140 0.79 -26.08 -38.04
N ASN A 141 1.13 -24.87 -37.61
CA ASN A 141 0.94 -24.42 -36.24
C ASN A 141 -0.55 -24.46 -35.89
N ARG A 142 -0.95 -25.43 -35.07
CA ARG A 142 -2.19 -25.37 -34.30
C ARG A 142 -1.94 -24.44 -33.11
N HIS A 143 -2.59 -23.29 -33.10
CA HIS A 143 -2.82 -22.55 -31.88
C HIS A 143 -3.55 -23.47 -30.90
N VAL A 144 -2.86 -23.88 -29.84
CA VAL A 144 -3.51 -24.47 -28.66
C VAL A 144 -4.13 -23.32 -27.90
N VAL A 145 -5.36 -22.97 -28.28
CA VAL A 145 -6.28 -22.28 -27.37
C VAL A 145 -6.56 -23.31 -26.29
N LEU A 146 -6.01 -23.12 -25.09
CA LEU A 146 -6.46 -23.82 -23.90
C LEU A 146 -7.93 -23.44 -23.71
N SER A 147 -8.82 -24.29 -24.22
CA SER A 147 -10.24 -24.21 -23.90
C SER A 147 -10.37 -24.44 -22.39
N PRO A 148 -11.22 -23.69 -21.67
CA PRO A 148 -11.43 -23.92 -20.25
C PRO A 148 -11.81 -25.40 -20.04
N PRO A 149 -11.22 -26.09 -19.06
CA PRO A 149 -11.46 -27.51 -18.85
C PRO A 149 -12.95 -27.70 -18.53
N ASN A 150 -13.65 -28.37 -19.44
CA ASN A 150 -15.04 -28.80 -19.33
C ASN A 150 -16.00 -27.76 -18.73
N ALA A 151 -16.55 -26.87 -19.58
CA ALA A 151 -17.91 -26.43 -19.37
C ALA A 151 -18.81 -27.68 -19.42
N ASN A 152 -19.04 -28.29 -18.25
CA ASN A 152 -19.98 -29.38 -18.07
C ASN A 152 -21.26 -28.95 -18.78
N ARG A 153 -21.66 -29.68 -19.84
CA ARG A 153 -22.98 -29.52 -20.42
C ARG A 153 -23.97 -29.79 -19.30
N ILE A 154 -24.50 -28.73 -18.71
CA ILE A 154 -25.49 -28.81 -17.65
C ILE A 154 -26.67 -29.58 -18.26
N PRO A 155 -27.06 -30.74 -17.70
CA PRO A 155 -28.21 -31.46 -18.22
C PRO A 155 -29.45 -30.55 -18.12
N ALA A 156 -30.18 -30.42 -19.23
CA ALA A 156 -31.39 -29.61 -19.28
C ALA A 156 -32.36 -30.09 -18.20
N SER A 157 -32.88 -29.17 -17.39
CA SER A 157 -33.76 -29.54 -16.26
C SER A 157 -35.17 -29.95 -16.69
N GLY A 158 -35.50 -29.79 -17.97
CA GLY A 158 -36.86 -29.98 -18.49
C GLY A 158 -37.79 -28.81 -18.20
N ASP A 159 -37.37 -27.85 -17.35
CA ASP A 159 -38.04 -26.58 -17.11
C ASP A 159 -37.29 -25.44 -17.83
N PRO A 160 -37.85 -24.88 -18.92
CA PRO A 160 -37.22 -23.81 -19.69
C PRO A 160 -36.91 -22.56 -18.85
N GLY A 161 -37.70 -22.27 -17.82
CA GLY A 161 -37.50 -21.11 -16.95
C GLY A 161 -36.26 -21.26 -16.07
N LEU A 162 -36.04 -22.47 -15.53
CA LEU A 162 -34.85 -22.76 -14.72
C LEU A 162 -33.58 -22.82 -15.57
N ASP A 163 -33.67 -23.34 -16.79
CA ASP A 163 -32.54 -23.34 -17.74
C ASP A 163 -32.17 -21.89 -18.14
N GLU A 164 -33.15 -20.99 -18.29
CA GLU A 164 -32.91 -19.56 -18.53
C GLU A 164 -32.24 -18.87 -17.33
N LEU A 165 -32.66 -19.19 -16.09
CA LEU A 165 -31.99 -18.69 -14.88
C LEU A 165 -30.50 -19.08 -14.85
N ARG A 166 -30.18 -20.34 -15.12
CA ARG A 166 -28.79 -20.82 -15.19
C ARG A 166 -27.99 -20.07 -16.26
N ALA A 167 -28.57 -19.89 -17.46
CA ALA A 167 -27.94 -19.16 -18.55
C ALA A 167 -27.61 -17.70 -18.18
N ARG A 168 -28.45 -17.07 -17.34
CA ARG A 168 -28.24 -15.72 -16.80
C ARG A 168 -27.31 -15.66 -15.58
N GLY A 169 -26.76 -16.80 -15.14
CA GLY A 169 -25.85 -16.88 -14.01
C GLY A 169 -26.50 -17.01 -12.63
N TYR A 170 -27.78 -17.41 -12.57
CA TYR A 170 -28.51 -17.70 -11.32
C TYR A 170 -28.53 -19.21 -11.06
N GLN A 171 -27.36 -19.85 -11.01
CA GLN A 171 -27.30 -21.31 -10.96
C GLN A 171 -27.84 -21.86 -9.64
N VAL A 172 -27.39 -21.32 -8.51
CA VAL A 172 -27.86 -21.72 -7.17
C VAL A 172 -29.36 -21.49 -6.99
N LEU A 173 -29.87 -20.35 -7.46
CA LEU A 173 -31.30 -20.06 -7.39
C LEU A 173 -32.12 -21.06 -8.22
N ALA A 174 -31.68 -21.38 -9.44
CA ALA A 174 -32.36 -22.35 -10.29
C ALA A 174 -32.37 -23.75 -9.67
N GLU A 175 -31.25 -24.20 -9.11
CA GLU A 175 -31.15 -25.49 -8.42
C GLU A 175 -32.03 -25.56 -7.18
N ARG A 176 -32.16 -24.44 -6.46
CA ARG A 176 -33.04 -24.35 -5.31
C ARG A 176 -34.51 -24.39 -5.70
N LEU A 177 -34.90 -23.57 -6.69
CA LEU A 177 -36.25 -23.56 -7.22
C LEU A 177 -36.62 -24.89 -7.88
N LEU A 178 -35.66 -25.72 -8.30
CA LEU A 178 -35.95 -27.08 -8.75
C LEU A 178 -36.32 -28.02 -7.60
N LYS A 179 -35.65 -27.89 -6.45
CA LYS A 179 -35.76 -28.82 -5.31
C LYS A 179 -36.97 -28.55 -4.41
N GLU A 180 -37.38 -27.30 -4.29
CA GLU A 180 -38.42 -26.87 -3.34
C GLU A 180 -39.82 -26.87 -3.99
N GLU A 181 -40.83 -27.45 -3.36
CA GLU A 181 -42.21 -27.52 -3.89
C GLU A 181 -43.23 -26.87 -2.94
N GLY A 182 -44.40 -26.49 -3.46
CA GLY A 182 -45.48 -25.92 -2.67
C GLY A 182 -45.37 -24.41 -2.47
N MET A 183 -46.23 -23.86 -1.60
CA MET A 183 -46.18 -22.44 -1.22
C MET A 183 -44.99 -22.18 -0.28
N PRO A 184 -44.15 -21.15 -0.51
CA PRO A 184 -44.28 -20.06 -1.50
C PRO A 184 -43.65 -20.32 -2.88
N TRP A 185 -42.88 -21.39 -3.02
CA TRP A 185 -42.01 -21.68 -4.16
C TRP A 185 -42.74 -21.72 -5.50
N ASP A 186 -43.92 -22.33 -5.54
CA ASP A 186 -44.76 -22.38 -6.74
C ASP A 186 -45.11 -20.98 -7.24
N ARG A 187 -45.37 -20.02 -6.34
CA ARG A 187 -45.65 -18.62 -6.74
C ARG A 187 -44.40 -17.88 -7.16
N ILE A 188 -43.25 -18.17 -6.54
CA ILE A 188 -41.96 -17.57 -6.92
C ILE A 188 -41.60 -17.98 -8.36
N ARG A 189 -41.79 -19.26 -8.74
CA ARG A 189 -41.54 -19.76 -10.10
C ARG A 189 -42.39 -19.07 -11.16
N LEU A 190 -43.56 -18.52 -10.80
CA LEU A 190 -44.44 -17.80 -11.73
C LEU A 190 -43.98 -16.37 -12.03
N LEU A 191 -43.01 -15.84 -11.28
CA LEU A 191 -42.48 -14.50 -11.53
C LEU A 191 -41.70 -14.48 -12.85
N SER A 192 -41.71 -13.38 -13.58
CA SER A 192 -40.98 -13.26 -14.85
C SER A 192 -39.57 -12.68 -14.68
N SER A 193 -39.18 -12.28 -13.47
CA SER A 193 -37.91 -11.61 -13.17
C SER A 193 -37.09 -12.44 -12.20
N ALA A 194 -35.90 -12.85 -12.66
CA ALA A 194 -34.90 -13.55 -11.84
C ALA A 194 -34.52 -12.74 -10.58
N ASP A 195 -34.40 -11.42 -10.72
CA ASP A 195 -34.08 -10.53 -9.60
C ASP A 195 -35.18 -10.53 -8.52
N LEU A 196 -36.44 -10.48 -8.93
CA LEU A 196 -37.56 -10.58 -7.98
C LEU A 196 -37.61 -11.96 -7.31
N MET A 197 -37.34 -13.02 -8.06
CA MET A 197 -37.25 -14.37 -7.50
C MET A 197 -36.17 -14.43 -6.41
N GLU A 198 -34.94 -14.01 -6.74
CA GLU A 198 -33.81 -14.01 -5.80
C GLU A 198 -34.15 -13.23 -4.51
N GLN A 199 -34.66 -11.99 -4.62
CA GLN A 199 -34.99 -11.20 -3.43
C GLN A 199 -36.10 -11.80 -2.58
N ILE A 200 -37.10 -12.44 -3.18
CA ILE A 200 -38.19 -13.09 -2.42
C ILE A 200 -37.69 -14.37 -1.75
N VAL A 201 -36.79 -15.10 -2.40
CA VAL A 201 -36.09 -16.24 -1.77
C VAL A 201 -35.23 -15.78 -0.60
N ASP A 202 -34.46 -14.70 -0.75
CA ASP A 202 -33.65 -14.12 0.32
C ASP A 202 -34.52 -13.61 1.49
N LEU A 203 -35.68 -13.03 1.18
CA LEU A 203 -36.67 -12.62 2.16
C LEU A 203 -37.23 -13.80 2.95
N HIS A 204 -37.60 -14.86 2.26
CA HIS A 204 -38.06 -16.11 2.87
C HIS A 204 -37.00 -16.65 3.84
N ASP A 205 -35.74 -16.72 3.40
CA ASP A 205 -34.63 -17.24 4.20
C ASP A 205 -34.31 -16.40 5.41
N CYS A 206 -34.31 -15.08 5.23
CA CYS A 206 -34.12 -14.16 6.34
C CYS A 206 -35.21 -14.36 7.41
N MET A 207 -36.47 -14.57 7.01
CA MET A 207 -37.57 -14.86 7.94
C MET A 207 -37.46 -16.26 8.57
N ALA A 208 -36.88 -17.24 7.86
CA ALA A 208 -36.61 -18.57 8.40
C ALA A 208 -35.48 -18.56 9.43
N ALA A 209 -34.44 -17.73 9.23
CA ALA A 209 -33.37 -17.53 10.21
C ALA A 209 -33.83 -16.76 11.47
N GLN A 210 -34.95 -16.02 11.37
CA GLN A 210 -35.50 -15.16 12.42
C GLN A 210 -36.77 -15.76 13.07
N THR A 211 -36.93 -17.08 13.10
CA THR A 211 -38.12 -17.78 13.63
C THR A 211 -38.52 -17.37 15.05
N ASN A 212 -37.53 -17.11 15.91
CA ASN A 212 -37.77 -16.70 17.30
C ASN A 212 -38.19 -15.22 17.42
N ALA A 213 -37.89 -14.40 16.42
CA ALA A 213 -38.11 -12.95 16.45
C ALA A 213 -39.38 -12.52 15.71
N ILE A 214 -39.87 -13.31 14.74
CA ILE A 214 -41.01 -12.96 13.89
C ILE A 214 -42.09 -14.06 13.98
N PRO A 215 -43.30 -13.76 14.51
CA PRO A 215 -44.39 -14.73 14.56
C PRO A 215 -44.79 -15.26 13.18
N ASP A 216 -45.20 -16.53 13.11
CA ASP A 216 -45.58 -17.20 11.85
C ASP A 216 -46.65 -16.45 11.05
N ALA A 217 -47.66 -15.91 11.74
CA ALA A 217 -48.70 -15.09 11.10
C ALA A 217 -48.11 -13.84 10.42
N THR A 218 -47.13 -13.20 11.06
CA THR A 218 -46.41 -12.04 10.52
C THR A 218 -45.53 -12.44 9.35
N ARG A 219 -44.80 -13.56 9.44
CA ARG A 219 -43.99 -14.10 8.34
C ARG A 219 -44.83 -14.38 7.10
N ASN A 220 -45.95 -15.07 7.28
CA ASN A 220 -46.89 -15.38 6.20
C ASN A 220 -47.51 -14.11 5.59
N HIS A 221 -47.85 -13.13 6.42
CA HIS A 221 -48.38 -11.84 5.95
C HIS A 221 -47.34 -11.08 5.11
N ILE A 222 -46.11 -10.95 5.59
CA ILE A 222 -45.01 -10.26 4.88
C ILE A 222 -44.70 -10.94 3.56
N LEU A 223 -44.60 -12.27 3.56
CA LEU A 223 -44.33 -13.03 2.34
C LEU A 223 -45.46 -12.89 1.32
N SER A 224 -46.71 -12.96 1.78
CA SER A 224 -47.89 -12.75 0.94
C SER A 224 -47.93 -11.33 0.36
N LEU A 225 -47.59 -10.31 1.17
CA LEU A 225 -47.47 -8.93 0.74
C LEU A 225 -46.39 -8.77 -0.34
N ALA A 226 -45.20 -9.34 -0.13
CA ALA A 226 -44.09 -9.30 -1.09
C ALA A 226 -44.46 -9.98 -2.41
N LEU A 227 -45.03 -11.18 -2.37
CA LEU A 227 -45.52 -11.90 -3.54
C LEU A 227 -46.63 -11.13 -4.26
N SER A 228 -47.59 -10.57 -3.52
CA SER A 228 -48.67 -9.76 -4.11
C SER A 228 -48.15 -8.52 -4.81
N GLN A 229 -47.14 -7.84 -4.26
CA GLN A 229 -46.52 -6.71 -4.97
C GLN A 229 -45.77 -7.18 -6.21
N ALA A 230 -45.02 -8.29 -6.15
CA ALA A 230 -44.30 -8.82 -7.30
C ALA A 230 -45.21 -9.26 -8.44
N GLU A 231 -46.33 -9.91 -8.13
CA GLU A 231 -47.31 -10.37 -9.13
C GLU A 231 -48.00 -9.22 -9.87
N LYS A 232 -48.16 -8.04 -9.24
CA LYS A 232 -48.70 -6.84 -9.91
C LYS A 232 -47.82 -6.37 -11.09
N HIS A 233 -46.59 -6.86 -11.21
CA HIS A 233 -45.66 -6.54 -12.30
C HIS A 233 -45.52 -7.63 -13.36
N ILE A 234 -46.33 -8.70 -13.30
CA ILE A 234 -46.40 -9.69 -14.38
C ILE A 234 -46.97 -9.00 -15.64
N PRO A 235 -46.29 -9.06 -16.80
CA PRO A 235 -46.78 -8.46 -18.03
C PRO A 235 -48.19 -8.95 -18.39
N ALA A 236 -49.11 -8.04 -18.72
CA ALA A 236 -50.51 -8.37 -19.00
C ALA A 236 -50.70 -9.41 -20.13
N ASN A 237 -49.72 -9.58 -21.03
CA ASN A 237 -49.75 -10.58 -22.11
C ASN A 237 -49.45 -12.02 -21.64
N GLN A 238 -49.02 -12.22 -20.40
CA GLN A 238 -48.87 -13.54 -19.75
C GLN A 238 -49.90 -13.77 -18.63
N ALA A 239 -50.76 -12.78 -18.35
CA ALA A 239 -51.80 -12.94 -17.35
C ALA A 239 -52.86 -13.93 -17.85
N TYR A 240 -53.25 -14.87 -16.98
CA TYR A 240 -54.34 -15.83 -17.21
C TYR A 240 -55.53 -15.17 -17.94
N PRO A 241 -56.18 -15.87 -18.90
CA PRO A 241 -57.39 -15.38 -19.54
C PRO A 241 -58.49 -15.19 -18.49
N GLY A 242 -58.62 -13.95 -17.98
CA GLY A 242 -59.53 -13.61 -16.87
C GLY A 242 -59.14 -12.41 -16.00
N SER A 243 -57.90 -11.89 -16.07
CA SER A 243 -57.47 -10.77 -15.21
C SER A 243 -58.03 -9.40 -15.68
N ARG A 244 -58.69 -8.66 -14.77
CA ARG A 244 -59.44 -7.42 -15.04
C ARG A 244 -58.65 -6.13 -14.72
N PHE A 245 -57.39 -6.00 -15.14
CA PHE A 245 -56.62 -4.77 -14.89
C PHE A 245 -56.16 -4.09 -16.19
N PRO A 246 -56.99 -3.19 -16.77
CA PRO A 246 -56.58 -2.37 -17.89
C PRO A 246 -55.94 -1.04 -17.42
N ASN A 247 -54.85 -0.66 -18.07
CA ASN A 247 -54.33 0.72 -18.22
C ASN A 247 -53.65 1.41 -17.01
N LEU A 248 -52.43 0.99 -16.66
CA LEU A 248 -51.46 1.83 -15.93
C LEU A 248 -50.23 2.10 -16.80
N SER A 249 -50.04 3.35 -17.21
CA SER A 249 -49.05 3.82 -18.19
C SER A 249 -47.66 4.11 -17.59
N PHE A 250 -47.19 3.31 -16.62
CA PHE A 250 -45.82 3.43 -16.14
C PHE A 250 -44.87 2.62 -17.02
N SER A 251 -43.69 3.18 -17.34
CA SER A 251 -42.61 2.43 -17.96
C SER A 251 -42.30 1.20 -17.08
N PRO A 252 -42.48 -0.04 -17.57
CA PRO A 252 -42.34 -1.25 -16.76
C PRO A 252 -40.99 -1.34 -16.03
N ARG A 253 -39.94 -0.77 -16.60
CA ARG A 253 -38.59 -0.72 -16.02
C ARG A 253 -38.51 0.13 -14.74
N ILE A 254 -39.18 1.29 -14.70
CA ILE A 254 -39.17 2.18 -13.52
C ILE A 254 -39.93 1.53 -12.37
N ALA A 255 -41.06 0.91 -12.70
CA ALA A 255 -41.91 0.22 -11.75
C ALA A 255 -41.17 -0.97 -11.11
N MET A 256 -40.45 -1.77 -11.91
CA MET A 256 -39.61 -2.87 -11.45
C MET A 256 -38.49 -2.42 -10.51
N LYS A 257 -37.72 -1.39 -10.89
CA LYS A 257 -36.66 -0.83 -10.05
C LYS A 257 -37.21 -0.35 -8.70
N THR A 258 -38.36 0.31 -8.71
CA THR A 258 -39.02 0.77 -7.50
C THR A 258 -39.46 -0.39 -6.61
N LEU A 259 -40.01 -1.47 -7.20
CA LEU A 259 -40.39 -2.66 -6.45
C LEU A 259 -39.18 -3.35 -5.82
N MET A 260 -38.12 -3.63 -6.60
CA MET A 260 -36.88 -4.22 -6.10
C MET A 260 -36.30 -3.42 -4.93
N ARG A 261 -36.38 -2.10 -5.05
CA ARG A 261 -35.99 -1.18 -3.97
C ARG A 261 -36.78 -1.43 -2.70
N ARG A 262 -38.11 -1.52 -2.80
CA ARG A 262 -39.01 -1.77 -1.65
C ARG A 262 -38.81 -3.15 -1.03
N LEU A 263 -38.60 -4.16 -1.86
CA LEU A 263 -38.33 -5.52 -1.36
C LEU A 263 -37.00 -5.56 -0.62
N GLY A 264 -35.97 -4.88 -1.12
CA GLY A 264 -34.70 -4.73 -0.41
C GLY A 264 -34.85 -3.99 0.93
N GLU A 265 -35.61 -2.89 0.97
CA GLU A 265 -35.91 -2.16 2.21
C GLU A 265 -36.63 -3.06 3.22
N LEU A 266 -37.62 -3.84 2.77
CA LEU A 266 -38.37 -4.79 3.60
C LEU A 266 -37.46 -5.90 4.13
N LEU A 267 -36.62 -6.49 3.28
CA LEU A 267 -35.63 -7.50 3.66
C LEU A 267 -34.67 -6.97 4.73
N HIS A 268 -34.19 -5.73 4.59
CA HIS A 268 -33.35 -5.09 5.59
C HIS A 268 -34.07 -4.95 6.95
N LEU A 269 -35.34 -4.54 6.95
CA LEU A 269 -36.12 -4.43 8.20
C LEU A 269 -36.41 -5.78 8.85
N VAL A 270 -36.65 -6.84 8.06
CA VAL A 270 -36.75 -8.23 8.56
C VAL A 270 -35.47 -8.65 9.25
N ASN A 271 -34.32 -8.31 8.68
CA ASN A 271 -33.03 -8.66 9.25
C ASN A 271 -32.75 -7.90 10.56
N HIS A 272 -32.80 -6.57 10.54
CA HIS A 272 -32.26 -5.76 11.62
C HIS A 272 -33.30 -5.30 12.64
N GLN A 273 -34.59 -5.27 12.27
CA GLN A 273 -35.66 -4.71 13.10
C GLN A 273 -36.95 -5.54 13.06
N PRO A 274 -36.87 -6.86 13.31
CA PRO A 274 -38.02 -7.76 13.20
C PRO A 274 -39.23 -7.31 14.04
N ALA A 275 -38.98 -6.73 15.22
CA ALA A 275 -40.03 -6.23 16.10
C ALA A 275 -40.89 -5.11 15.49
N LYS A 276 -40.32 -4.27 14.60
CA LYS A 276 -41.03 -3.15 13.97
C LYS A 276 -41.97 -3.60 12.85
N LEU A 277 -41.91 -4.87 12.45
CA LEU A 277 -42.73 -5.42 11.36
C LEU A 277 -44.17 -5.72 11.77
N SER A 278 -44.45 -5.81 13.07
CA SER A 278 -45.82 -5.93 13.60
C SER A 278 -46.72 -4.75 13.22
N ALA A 279 -46.14 -3.60 12.89
CA ALA A 279 -46.84 -2.39 12.46
C ALA A 279 -47.03 -2.29 10.93
N VAL A 280 -46.56 -3.28 10.16
CA VAL A 280 -46.79 -3.34 8.71
C VAL A 280 -48.26 -3.73 8.49
N GLY A 281 -49.10 -2.71 8.29
CA GLY A 281 -50.53 -2.89 7.97
C GLY A 281 -50.76 -3.26 6.50
N ASP A 282 -52.01 -3.13 6.03
CA ASP A 282 -52.39 -3.68 4.72
C ASP A 282 -52.02 -2.80 3.51
N ASP A 283 -51.53 -3.47 2.46
CA ASP A 283 -51.19 -3.04 1.09
C ASP A 283 -50.36 -1.74 0.93
N LYS A 284 -50.98 -0.55 0.80
CA LYS A 284 -50.27 0.68 0.40
C LYS A 284 -49.55 1.39 1.54
N SER A 285 -50.14 1.43 2.73
CA SER A 285 -49.50 2.06 3.90
C SER A 285 -48.27 1.28 4.37
N ALA A 286 -48.24 -0.02 4.09
CA ALA A 286 -47.15 -0.94 4.42
C ALA A 286 -45.82 -0.49 3.83
N MET A 287 -45.76 -0.30 2.50
CA MET A 287 -44.52 0.04 1.80
C MET A 287 -44.03 1.46 2.12
N SER A 288 -44.94 2.40 2.38
CA SER A 288 -44.57 3.74 2.87
C SER A 288 -44.02 3.70 4.31
N TYR A 289 -44.54 2.80 5.15
CA TYR A 289 -43.98 2.59 6.49
C TYR A 289 -42.59 1.94 6.43
N VAL A 290 -42.41 0.93 5.59
CA VAL A 290 -41.10 0.29 5.33
C VAL A 290 -40.07 1.33 4.90
N GLN A 291 -40.40 2.14 3.90
CA GLN A 291 -39.52 3.21 3.42
C GLN A 291 -39.08 4.16 4.54
N ARG A 292 -40.03 4.77 5.26
CA ARG A 292 -39.71 5.76 6.30
C ARG A 292 -38.89 5.17 7.43
N THR A 293 -39.12 3.89 7.74
CA THR A 293 -38.34 3.18 8.77
C THR A 293 -36.92 2.92 8.28
N PHE A 294 -36.75 2.49 7.04
CA PHE A 294 -35.44 2.31 6.42
C PHE A 294 -34.65 3.63 6.33
N GLU A 295 -35.29 4.72 5.91
CA GLU A 295 -34.68 6.07 5.87
C GLU A 295 -34.18 6.53 7.24
N LYS A 296 -34.90 6.16 8.32
CA LYS A 296 -34.45 6.43 9.69
C LYS A 296 -33.17 5.65 10.04
N GLU A 297 -33.06 4.39 9.64
CA GLU A 297 -31.84 3.59 9.86
C GLU A 297 -30.65 4.14 9.08
N MET A 298 -30.87 4.58 7.83
CA MET A 298 -29.85 5.25 7.02
C MET A 298 -29.35 6.54 7.69
N LYS A 299 -30.25 7.31 8.29
CA LYS A 299 -29.88 8.51 9.06
C LYS A 299 -29.03 8.15 10.29
N LEU A 300 -29.43 7.14 11.04
CA LEU A 300 -28.66 6.66 12.22
C LEU A 300 -27.28 6.15 11.83
N LEU A 301 -27.13 5.54 10.65
CA LEU A 301 -25.82 5.14 10.13
C LEU A 301 -24.93 6.37 9.87
N ARG A 302 -25.45 7.44 9.25
CA ARG A 302 -24.69 8.70 9.07
C ARG A 302 -24.26 9.30 10.40
N GLU A 303 -25.19 9.41 11.36
CA GLU A 303 -24.90 9.95 12.70
C GLU A 303 -23.80 9.13 13.42
N ARG A 304 -23.76 7.80 13.21
CA ARG A 304 -22.70 6.93 13.73
C ARG A 304 -21.35 7.20 13.07
N MET A 305 -21.32 7.38 11.75
CA MET A 305 -20.10 7.71 11.02
C MET A 305 -19.54 9.08 11.42
N ASP A 306 -20.41 10.07 11.63
CA ASP A 306 -20.04 11.38 12.16
C ASP A 306 -19.46 11.26 13.58
N GLY A 307 -20.10 10.49 14.46
CA GLY A 307 -19.58 10.22 15.80
C GLY A 307 -18.21 9.53 15.80
N TYR A 308 -17.99 8.61 14.85
CA TYR A 308 -16.72 7.93 14.66
C TYR A 308 -15.62 8.89 14.16
N LYS A 309 -15.95 9.77 13.21
CA LYS A 309 -15.06 10.85 12.74
C LYS A 309 -14.65 11.78 13.88
N GLU A 310 -15.62 12.20 14.69
CA GLU A 310 -15.38 13.09 15.84
C GLU A 310 -14.47 12.45 16.89
N ALA A 311 -14.55 11.12 17.09
CA ALA A 311 -13.64 10.42 18.01
C ALA A 311 -12.18 10.52 17.56
N HIS A 312 -11.90 10.32 16.27
CA HIS A 312 -10.57 10.50 15.69
C HIS A 312 -10.09 11.96 15.72
N ILE A 313 -10.99 12.91 15.46
CA ILE A 313 -10.72 14.34 15.56
C ILE A 313 -10.27 14.74 16.98
N ARG A 314 -10.91 14.18 18.02
CA ARG A 314 -10.60 14.52 19.42
C ARG A 314 -9.22 14.08 19.86
N THR A 315 -8.72 12.95 19.39
CA THR A 315 -7.41 12.41 19.81
C THR A 315 -6.29 12.78 18.87
N GLY A 316 -6.59 13.01 17.57
CA GLY A 316 -5.59 13.40 16.56
C GLY A 316 -4.52 12.34 16.31
N MET A 317 -4.72 11.09 16.76
CA MET A 317 -3.75 10.00 16.58
C MET A 317 -3.79 9.38 15.18
N GLN A 318 -4.91 9.53 14.49
CA GLN A 318 -5.18 8.92 13.18
C GLN A 318 -5.97 9.90 12.32
N ASP A 319 -5.79 9.82 10.99
CA ASP A 319 -6.49 10.71 10.06
C ASP A 319 -8.00 10.40 10.04
N PRO A 320 -8.86 11.38 10.40
CA PRO A 320 -10.28 11.13 10.58
C PRO A 320 -11.00 10.83 9.26
N GLU A 321 -10.55 11.39 8.13
CA GLU A 321 -11.18 11.16 6.84
C GLU A 321 -10.84 9.76 6.32
N ARG A 322 -9.57 9.34 6.43
CA ARG A 322 -9.14 7.97 6.13
C ARG A 322 -9.84 6.95 7.01
N ALA A 323 -10.03 7.27 8.29
CA ALA A 323 -10.76 6.41 9.19
C ALA A 323 -12.20 6.19 8.74
N VAL A 324 -12.91 7.26 8.37
CA VAL A 324 -14.27 7.19 7.83
C VAL A 324 -14.31 6.42 6.52
N ALA A 325 -13.39 6.72 5.58
CA ALA A 325 -13.30 6.04 4.29
C ALA A 325 -13.01 4.53 4.43
N THR A 326 -12.30 4.12 5.49
CA THR A 326 -12.04 2.71 5.83
C THR A 326 -13.24 2.07 6.52
N ARG A 327 -13.93 2.80 7.42
CA ARG A 327 -15.03 2.25 8.22
C ARG A 327 -16.36 2.18 7.47
N LEU A 328 -16.63 3.13 6.57
CA LEU A 328 -17.88 3.18 5.82
C LEU A 328 -18.13 1.88 5.02
N PRO A 329 -17.17 1.34 4.24
CA PRO A 329 -17.31 0.04 3.58
C PRO A 329 -17.77 -1.10 4.51
N MET A 330 -17.24 -1.15 5.74
CA MET A 330 -17.62 -2.17 6.73
C MET A 330 -19.06 -2.00 7.22
N GLU A 331 -19.49 -0.76 7.45
CA GLU A 331 -20.87 -0.51 7.86
C GLU A 331 -21.86 -0.76 6.70
N LEU A 332 -21.50 -0.41 5.46
CA LEU A 332 -22.31 -0.72 4.28
C LEU A 332 -22.41 -2.23 4.04
N ALA A 333 -21.31 -2.97 4.19
CA ALA A 333 -21.31 -4.43 4.12
C ALA A 333 -22.26 -5.03 5.16
N ARG A 334 -22.23 -4.53 6.41
CA ARG A 334 -23.16 -4.97 7.47
C ARG A 334 -24.61 -4.65 7.15
N PHE A 335 -24.87 -3.53 6.48
CA PHE A 335 -26.20 -3.09 6.07
C PHE A 335 -26.75 -3.94 4.90
N LEU A 336 -25.85 -4.44 4.05
CA LEU A 336 -26.16 -5.26 2.87
C LEU A 336 -26.35 -6.73 3.19
N LEU A 337 -25.64 -7.29 4.17
CA LEU A 337 -25.73 -8.73 4.46
C LEU A 337 -26.93 -9.08 5.33
N ASN A 338 -27.70 -10.09 4.92
CA ASN A 338 -28.74 -10.69 5.74
C ASN A 338 -28.17 -11.77 6.71
N PRO A 339 -28.97 -12.39 7.61
CA PRO A 339 -28.46 -13.35 8.59
C PRO A 339 -27.79 -14.59 7.97
N THR A 340 -28.11 -14.94 6.72
CA THR A 340 -27.49 -16.07 6.00
C THR A 340 -26.18 -15.66 5.32
N GLY A 341 -25.83 -14.37 5.39
CA GLY A 341 -24.65 -13.80 4.75
C GLY A 341 -24.80 -13.59 3.25
N THR A 342 -26.02 -13.55 2.72
CA THR A 342 -26.27 -13.21 1.30
C THR A 342 -26.47 -11.70 1.15
N ILE A 343 -26.16 -11.17 -0.04
CA ILE A 343 -26.18 -9.72 -0.30
C ILE A 343 -27.59 -9.27 -0.68
N ASN A 344 -28.19 -8.42 0.15
CA ASN A 344 -29.39 -7.66 -0.18
C ASN A 344 -29.06 -6.56 -1.20
N TYR A 345 -28.93 -6.95 -2.47
CA TYR A 345 -28.57 -6.01 -3.52
C TYR A 345 -29.70 -5.03 -3.87
N GLY A 346 -30.93 -5.28 -3.41
CA GLY A 346 -32.09 -4.41 -3.63
C GLY A 346 -31.98 -3.02 -2.99
N ILE A 347 -31.12 -2.86 -1.97
CA ILE A 347 -30.88 -1.55 -1.32
C ILE A 347 -29.63 -0.82 -1.84
N ILE A 348 -28.84 -1.45 -2.71
CA ILE A 348 -27.59 -0.85 -3.23
C ILE A 348 -27.82 0.55 -3.83
N PRO A 349 -28.84 0.79 -4.68
CA PRO A 349 -29.07 2.13 -5.23
C PRO A 349 -29.23 3.21 -4.15
N GLN A 350 -29.96 2.95 -3.06
CA GLN A 350 -30.16 3.92 -1.98
C GLN A 350 -28.89 4.16 -1.18
N LEU A 351 -28.03 3.14 -1.03
CA LEU A 351 -26.74 3.30 -0.37
C LEU A 351 -25.83 4.20 -1.21
N MET A 352 -25.79 3.98 -2.53
CA MET A 352 -25.03 4.81 -3.46
C MET A 352 -25.52 6.27 -3.43
N ASP A 353 -26.83 6.49 -3.55
CA ASP A 353 -27.43 7.84 -3.51
C ASP A 353 -27.22 8.54 -2.15
N SER A 354 -27.05 7.77 -1.07
CA SER A 354 -26.93 8.32 0.28
C SER A 354 -25.50 8.67 0.68
N PHE A 355 -24.54 7.84 0.31
CA PHE A 355 -23.18 7.89 0.86
C PHE A 355 -22.11 8.31 -0.15
N LEU A 356 -22.44 8.38 -1.44
CA LEU A 356 -21.50 8.78 -2.48
C LEU A 356 -21.85 10.19 -2.97
N SER A 357 -20.84 10.99 -3.30
CA SER A 357 -21.07 12.34 -3.79
C SER A 357 -21.67 12.33 -5.21
N ASP A 358 -22.48 13.32 -5.58
CA ASP A 358 -22.93 13.49 -6.97
C ASP A 358 -21.88 14.20 -7.86
N SER A 359 -20.67 14.42 -7.33
CA SER A 359 -19.59 15.12 -8.01
C SER A 359 -19.16 14.36 -9.28
N PRO A 360 -18.91 15.04 -10.41
CA PRO A 360 -18.26 14.42 -11.56
C PRO A 360 -16.78 14.07 -11.28
N HIS A 361 -16.19 14.65 -10.23
CA HIS A 361 -14.82 14.41 -9.77
C HIS A 361 -14.86 13.76 -8.39
N ARG A 362 -15.49 12.59 -8.27
CA ARG A 362 -15.42 11.85 -7.01
C ARG A 362 -13.97 11.43 -6.76
N VAL A 363 -13.61 11.32 -5.49
CA VAL A 363 -12.33 10.75 -5.06
C VAL A 363 -12.33 9.24 -5.27
N ASN A 364 -11.19 8.62 -5.64
CA ASN A 364 -11.25 7.24 -6.16
C ASN A 364 -11.77 6.21 -5.15
N HIS A 365 -11.67 6.43 -3.84
CA HIS A 365 -12.29 5.53 -2.87
C HIS A 365 -13.82 5.47 -3.00
N GLU A 366 -14.48 6.61 -3.26
CA GLU A 366 -15.93 6.63 -3.58
C GLU A 366 -16.21 5.95 -4.92
N MET A 367 -15.27 6.04 -5.87
CA MET A 367 -15.45 5.47 -7.21
C MET A 367 -15.27 3.96 -7.23
N ASN A 368 -14.30 3.44 -6.47
CA ASN A 368 -14.14 2.01 -6.18
C ASN A 368 -15.39 1.47 -5.51
N LEU A 369 -15.85 2.13 -4.43
CA LEU A 369 -17.07 1.76 -3.73
C LEU A 369 -18.28 1.75 -4.68
N HIS A 370 -18.45 2.78 -5.50
CA HIS A 370 -19.49 2.85 -6.53
C HIS A 370 -19.42 1.68 -7.52
N TYR A 371 -18.24 1.42 -8.07
CA TYR A 371 -18.01 0.38 -9.07
C TYR A 371 -18.33 -1.01 -8.51
N THR A 372 -17.78 -1.33 -7.33
CA THR A 372 -18.02 -2.60 -6.65
C THR A 372 -19.50 -2.80 -6.34
N LEU A 373 -20.19 -1.78 -5.81
CA LEU A 373 -21.63 -1.83 -5.57
C LEU A 373 -22.42 -2.03 -6.87
N ALA A 374 -22.07 -1.32 -7.94
CA ALA A 374 -22.73 -1.45 -9.24
C ALA A 374 -22.57 -2.86 -9.83
N LEU A 375 -21.39 -3.47 -9.70
CA LEU A 375 -21.15 -4.85 -10.14
C LEU A 375 -21.90 -5.87 -9.29
N LEU A 376 -21.88 -5.73 -7.96
CA LEU A 376 -22.65 -6.59 -7.06
C LEU A 376 -24.15 -6.50 -7.31
N HIS A 377 -24.66 -5.33 -7.68
CA HIS A 377 -26.06 -5.17 -8.07
C HIS A 377 -26.39 -5.94 -9.36
N ARG A 378 -25.50 -5.89 -10.37
CA ARG A 378 -25.79 -6.39 -11.72
C ARG A 378 -25.38 -7.85 -11.96
N SER A 379 -24.44 -8.38 -11.17
CA SER A 379 -23.86 -9.70 -11.41
C SER A 379 -24.33 -10.76 -10.40
N PRO A 380 -25.25 -11.65 -10.78
CA PRO A 380 -25.61 -12.81 -9.96
C PRO A 380 -24.44 -13.78 -9.78
N ARG A 381 -23.58 -13.95 -10.79
CA ARG A 381 -22.38 -14.80 -10.71
C ARG A 381 -21.42 -14.32 -9.62
N LEU A 382 -21.20 -13.01 -9.54
CA LEU A 382 -20.33 -12.44 -8.52
C LEU A 382 -20.92 -12.62 -7.12
N ARG A 383 -22.24 -12.45 -6.96
CA ARG A 383 -22.95 -12.73 -5.69
C ARG A 383 -22.86 -14.21 -5.31
N GLU A 384 -23.00 -15.12 -6.28
CA GLU A 384 -22.88 -16.56 -6.05
C GLU A 384 -21.47 -16.93 -5.57
N LYS A 385 -20.44 -16.39 -6.22
CA LYS A 385 -19.04 -16.57 -5.81
C LYS A 385 -18.75 -15.99 -4.43
N PHE A 386 -19.35 -14.84 -4.10
CA PHE A 386 -19.28 -14.30 -2.76
C PHE A 386 -19.94 -15.24 -1.73
N ASN A 387 -21.06 -15.86 -2.08
CA ASN A 387 -21.80 -16.75 -1.18
C ASN A 387 -21.04 -18.04 -0.84
N SER A 388 -20.03 -18.44 -1.63
CA SER A 388 -19.16 -19.60 -1.33
C SER A 388 -18.02 -19.31 -0.36
N LEU A 389 -17.93 -18.09 0.19
CA LEU A 389 -16.98 -17.77 1.23
C LEU A 389 -17.38 -18.43 2.56
N HIS A 390 -16.40 -18.98 3.26
CA HIS A 390 -16.57 -19.66 4.54
C HIS A 390 -15.56 -19.13 5.57
N ARG A 391 -15.85 -19.39 6.85
CA ARG A 391 -14.95 -19.04 7.95
C ARG A 391 -13.61 -19.82 7.88
N PRO A 392 -12.57 -19.35 8.59
CA PRO A 392 -11.31 -20.08 8.71
C PRO A 392 -11.53 -21.52 9.19
N GLU A 393 -10.79 -22.47 8.62
CA GLU A 393 -10.96 -23.90 8.93
C GLU A 393 -10.50 -24.27 10.35
N SER A 394 -9.54 -23.50 10.88
CA SER A 394 -8.91 -23.72 12.18
C SER A 394 -8.97 -22.47 13.06
N PRO A 395 -9.15 -22.60 14.39
CA PRO A 395 -9.07 -21.47 15.32
C PRO A 395 -7.67 -20.83 15.40
N PHE A 396 -6.64 -21.53 14.92
CA PHE A 396 -5.26 -21.04 14.87
C PHE A 396 -4.92 -20.32 13.56
N CYS A 397 -5.80 -20.37 12.56
CA CYS A 397 -5.57 -19.70 11.28
C CYS A 397 -5.29 -18.20 11.48
N PRO A 398 -4.24 -17.62 10.85
CA PRO A 398 -3.88 -16.21 11.01
C PRO A 398 -4.97 -15.25 10.51
N SER A 399 -5.94 -15.75 9.74
CA SER A 399 -7.11 -14.98 9.28
C SER A 399 -8.12 -14.68 10.38
N ASN A 400 -8.12 -15.44 11.48
CA ASN A 400 -9.00 -15.16 12.61
C ASN A 400 -8.72 -13.75 13.20
N PRO A 401 -7.46 -13.38 13.54
CA PRO A 401 -7.10 -12.00 13.88
C PRO A 401 -7.52 -10.96 12.84
N VAL A 402 -7.40 -11.24 11.54
CA VAL A 402 -7.78 -10.30 10.48
C VAL A 402 -9.28 -9.99 10.55
N ILE A 403 -10.12 -11.02 10.57
CA ILE A 403 -11.58 -10.87 10.64
C ILE A 403 -11.98 -10.16 11.94
N ARG A 404 -11.44 -10.58 13.10
CA ARG A 404 -11.77 -9.95 14.38
C ARG A 404 -11.39 -8.48 14.41
N THR A 405 -10.24 -8.13 13.85
CA THR A 405 -9.77 -6.75 13.75
C THR A 405 -10.73 -5.90 12.92
N MET A 406 -11.06 -6.33 11.70
CA MET A 406 -11.99 -5.60 10.82
C MET A 406 -13.36 -5.39 11.46
N LEU A 407 -13.83 -6.39 12.21
CA LEU A 407 -15.16 -6.39 12.83
C LEU A 407 -15.17 -5.78 14.24
N ARG A 408 -14.01 -5.38 14.78
CA ARG A 408 -13.81 -4.93 16.17
C ARG A 408 -14.36 -5.90 17.20
N TYR A 409 -14.14 -7.18 16.96
CA TYR A 409 -14.49 -8.23 17.91
C TYR A 409 -13.37 -8.47 18.91
N PRO A 410 -13.71 -8.88 20.15
CA PRO A 410 -12.72 -9.28 21.11
C PRO A 410 -12.04 -10.59 20.68
N ALA A 411 -10.84 -10.84 21.21
CA ALA A 411 -9.96 -11.94 20.78
C ALA A 411 -10.61 -13.34 20.90
N GLU A 412 -11.50 -13.51 21.87
CA GLU A 412 -12.19 -14.75 22.22
C GLU A 412 -13.46 -15.03 21.41
N LYS A 413 -13.98 -14.06 20.65
CA LYS A 413 -15.21 -14.26 19.88
C LYS A 413 -15.02 -15.36 18.83
N GLU A 414 -15.88 -16.38 18.86
CA GLU A 414 -15.98 -17.38 17.80
C GLU A 414 -16.47 -16.73 16.50
N LEU A 415 -15.84 -17.08 15.39
CA LEU A 415 -16.19 -16.56 14.08
C LEU A 415 -17.15 -17.50 13.35
N THR A 416 -18.07 -16.90 12.60
CA THR A 416 -19.06 -17.59 11.76
C THR A 416 -18.78 -17.33 10.27
N ASP A 417 -19.44 -18.09 9.39
CA ASP A 417 -19.39 -17.82 7.93
C ASP A 417 -19.89 -16.40 7.60
N PHE A 418 -20.87 -15.90 8.35
CA PHE A 418 -21.35 -14.53 8.23
C PHE A 418 -20.22 -13.52 8.49
N ASP A 419 -19.38 -13.75 9.51
CA ASP A 419 -18.28 -12.83 9.85
C ASP A 419 -17.19 -12.82 8.76
N ALA A 420 -16.88 -13.98 8.16
CA ALA A 420 -15.93 -14.07 7.04
C ALA A 420 -16.48 -13.36 5.79
N LYS A 421 -17.76 -13.57 5.46
CA LYS A 421 -18.46 -12.87 4.38
C LYS A 421 -18.51 -11.36 4.61
N LEU A 422 -18.75 -10.93 5.85
CA LEU A 422 -18.76 -9.52 6.22
C LEU A 422 -17.36 -8.88 6.06
N ALA A 423 -16.30 -9.58 6.47
CA ALA A 423 -14.93 -9.13 6.25
C ALA A 423 -14.57 -9.06 4.76
N ALA A 424 -14.93 -10.08 3.98
CA ALA A 424 -14.67 -10.11 2.54
C ALA A 424 -15.41 -9.01 1.78
N LEU A 425 -16.71 -8.80 2.06
CA LEU A 425 -17.49 -7.75 1.42
C LEU A 425 -16.97 -6.36 1.81
N GLY A 426 -16.65 -6.17 3.09
CA GLY A 426 -16.03 -4.94 3.56
C GLY A 426 -14.68 -4.66 2.90
N GLY A 427 -13.85 -5.70 2.71
CA GLY A 427 -12.61 -5.63 1.95
C GLY A 427 -12.83 -5.26 0.48
N LEU A 428 -13.79 -5.92 -0.20
CA LEU A 428 -14.11 -5.66 -1.59
C LEU A 428 -14.59 -4.22 -1.84
N LEU A 429 -15.37 -3.68 -0.89
CA LEU A 429 -15.89 -2.30 -0.91
C LEU A 429 -14.86 -1.26 -0.43
N SER A 430 -13.75 -1.69 0.17
CA SER A 430 -12.69 -0.79 0.65
C SER A 430 -11.77 -0.35 -0.49
N HIS A 431 -10.91 0.62 -0.23
CA HIS A 431 -9.97 1.16 -1.23
C HIS A 431 -8.52 0.89 -0.82
N LEU A 432 -7.76 0.21 -1.67
CA LEU A 432 -6.34 -0.05 -1.42
C LEU A 432 -5.44 1.11 -1.91
N ARG A 433 -4.51 1.51 -1.05
CA ARG A 433 -3.43 2.44 -1.35
C ARG A 433 -2.13 1.97 -0.75
N GLN A 434 -1.01 2.29 -1.39
CA GLN A 434 0.32 1.88 -0.95
C GLN A 434 0.66 2.46 0.44
N GLY A 435 0.35 3.73 0.68
CA GLY A 435 0.86 4.45 1.84
C GLY A 435 2.37 4.65 1.73
N ASN A 436 3.11 4.52 2.84
CA ASN A 436 4.57 4.66 2.85
C ASN A 436 5.32 3.33 2.69
N VAL A 437 4.63 2.24 2.36
CA VAL A 437 5.24 0.92 2.18
C VAL A 437 5.87 0.80 0.78
N GLY A 438 7.11 0.31 0.68
CA GLY A 438 7.84 0.09 -0.58
C GLY A 438 7.35 -1.10 -1.41
N SER A 439 6.04 -1.36 -1.44
CA SER A 439 5.38 -2.54 -2.02
C SER A 439 4.81 -2.28 -3.42
N CYS A 440 5.22 -1.19 -4.09
CA CYS A 440 4.59 -0.73 -5.33
C CYS A 440 4.47 -1.81 -6.42
N PHE A 441 5.42 -2.75 -6.49
CA PHE A 441 5.46 -3.91 -7.40
C PHE A 441 4.41 -4.99 -7.10
N ALA A 442 3.65 -4.87 -6.02
CA ALA A 442 2.51 -5.71 -5.67
C ALA A 442 1.22 -4.88 -5.58
N THR A 443 1.31 -3.67 -5.00
CA THR A 443 0.16 -2.79 -4.80
C THR A 443 -0.55 -2.41 -6.10
N PHE A 444 0.21 -2.08 -7.14
CA PHE A 444 -0.37 -1.69 -8.44
C PHE A 444 -1.24 -2.82 -9.04
N LEU A 445 -0.80 -4.08 -8.89
CA LEU A 445 -1.54 -5.26 -9.34
C LEU A 445 -2.79 -5.46 -8.50
N ALA A 446 -2.69 -5.37 -7.17
CA ALA A 446 -3.84 -5.50 -6.28
C ALA A 446 -4.90 -4.43 -6.56
N ILE A 447 -4.49 -3.18 -6.80
CA ILE A 447 -5.38 -2.08 -7.20
C ILE A 447 -6.03 -2.38 -8.57
N GLN A 448 -5.25 -2.84 -9.54
CA GLN A 448 -5.77 -3.21 -10.87
C GLN A 448 -6.83 -4.33 -10.77
N LEU A 449 -6.54 -5.38 -9.99
CA LEU A 449 -7.45 -6.50 -9.77
C LEU A 449 -8.74 -6.05 -9.09
N GLN A 450 -8.66 -5.16 -8.10
CA GLN A 450 -9.86 -4.61 -7.46
C GLN A 450 -10.68 -3.76 -8.43
N ALA A 451 -10.04 -3.05 -9.35
CA ALA A 451 -10.72 -2.18 -10.29
C ALA A 451 -11.32 -2.91 -11.51
N ALA A 452 -10.90 -4.15 -11.80
CA ALA A 452 -11.28 -4.85 -13.02
C ALA A 452 -11.65 -6.35 -12.86
N HIS A 453 -11.23 -7.01 -11.79
CA HIS A 453 -11.29 -8.47 -11.62
C HIS A 453 -11.76 -8.87 -10.20
N LEU A 454 -12.94 -8.40 -9.80
CA LEU A 454 -13.50 -8.67 -8.47
C LEU A 454 -13.73 -10.16 -8.18
N ASP A 455 -13.98 -10.95 -9.22
CA ASP A 455 -14.11 -12.40 -9.10
C ASP A 455 -12.78 -13.05 -8.69
N ARG A 456 -11.65 -12.62 -9.26
CA ARG A 456 -10.32 -13.07 -8.83
C ARG A 456 -9.98 -12.57 -7.43
N CYS A 457 -10.39 -11.36 -7.07
CA CYS A 457 -10.27 -10.85 -5.70
C CYS A 457 -11.00 -11.76 -4.69
N LEU A 458 -12.22 -12.22 -5.01
CA LEU A 458 -12.98 -13.13 -4.16
C LEU A 458 -12.34 -14.52 -4.05
N GLU A 459 -11.71 -15.04 -5.11
CA GLU A 459 -10.91 -16.27 -5.05
C GLU A 459 -9.75 -16.14 -4.05
N ASP A 460 -9.03 -15.03 -4.12
CA ASP A 460 -7.91 -14.76 -3.21
C ASP A 460 -8.40 -14.54 -1.78
N PHE A 461 -9.47 -13.78 -1.58
CA PHE A 461 -10.07 -13.61 -0.26
C PHE A 461 -10.58 -14.92 0.31
N GLN A 462 -11.13 -15.82 -0.52
CA GLN A 462 -11.54 -17.14 -0.06
C GLN A 462 -10.34 -17.92 0.47
N GLN A 463 -9.25 -18.01 -0.30
CA GLN A 463 -8.03 -18.72 0.10
C GLN A 463 -7.41 -18.09 1.35
N MET A 464 -7.29 -16.76 1.37
CA MET A 464 -6.75 -16.06 2.52
C MET A 464 -7.61 -16.27 3.76
N LEU A 465 -8.92 -16.07 3.69
CA LEU A 465 -9.79 -16.18 4.86
C LEU A 465 -9.89 -17.63 5.36
N SER A 466 -9.87 -18.63 4.48
CA SER A 466 -9.95 -20.04 4.91
C SER A 466 -8.62 -20.62 5.40
N LYS A 467 -7.51 -20.31 4.70
CA LYS A 467 -6.19 -20.94 4.90
C LYS A 467 -5.13 -20.03 5.49
N GLY A 468 -5.26 -18.70 5.38
CA GLY A 468 -4.23 -17.76 5.81
C GLY A 468 -3.14 -17.49 4.75
N ALA A 469 -3.34 -17.97 3.53
CA ALA A 469 -2.36 -17.87 2.44
C ALA A 469 -3.05 -17.88 1.07
N ILE A 470 -2.33 -17.43 0.05
CA ILE A 470 -2.71 -17.59 -1.36
C ILE A 470 -1.86 -18.69 -1.97
N THR A 471 -2.47 -19.62 -2.72
CA THR A 471 -1.73 -20.65 -3.45
C THR A 471 -1.63 -20.28 -4.92
N ARG A 472 -0.45 -20.49 -5.52
CA ARG A 472 -0.22 -20.38 -6.98
C ARG A 472 0.66 -21.51 -7.50
N GLN A 473 0.52 -21.83 -8.78
CA GLN A 473 1.46 -22.69 -9.49
C GLN A 473 2.73 -21.93 -9.89
N VAL A 474 3.89 -22.46 -9.50
CA VAL A 474 5.23 -21.95 -9.81
C VAL A 474 6.01 -23.08 -10.47
N GLY A 475 6.10 -23.04 -11.80
CA GLY A 475 6.55 -24.19 -12.58
C GLY A 475 5.60 -25.38 -12.38
N GLU A 476 6.12 -26.49 -11.86
CA GLU A 476 5.32 -27.69 -11.56
C GLU A 476 4.88 -27.76 -10.08
N ALA A 477 5.30 -26.79 -9.25
CA ALA A 477 5.05 -26.80 -7.83
C ALA A 477 3.88 -25.89 -7.44
N SER A 478 3.03 -26.37 -6.54
CA SER A 478 2.03 -25.55 -5.86
C SER A 478 2.68 -24.85 -4.66
N VAL A 479 2.82 -23.52 -4.72
CA VAL A 479 3.49 -22.73 -3.69
C VAL A 479 2.47 -21.90 -2.93
N GLU A 480 2.58 -21.88 -1.61
CA GLU A 480 1.77 -21.04 -0.72
C GLU A 480 2.50 -19.74 -0.40
N PHE A 481 1.76 -18.64 -0.47
CA PHE A 481 2.17 -17.27 -0.15
C PHE A 481 1.36 -16.80 1.05
N PRO A 482 1.81 -17.14 2.27
CA PRO A 482 1.16 -16.67 3.50
C PRO A 482 1.33 -15.15 3.67
N PHE A 483 0.42 -14.54 4.41
CA PHE A 483 0.52 -13.12 4.76
C PHE A 483 1.07 -12.92 6.17
N LEU A 484 1.66 -11.74 6.40
CA LEU A 484 2.03 -11.27 7.73
C LEU A 484 0.90 -10.42 8.32
N LEU A 485 0.64 -10.54 9.63
CA LEU A 485 -0.25 -9.65 10.37
C LEU A 485 0.43 -8.29 10.63
N ARG A 486 0.69 -7.56 9.55
CA ARG A 486 1.43 -6.28 9.49
C ARG A 486 0.88 -5.42 8.35
N MET A 487 0.97 -4.08 8.45
CA MET A 487 0.31 -3.17 7.49
C MET A 487 1.17 -1.96 7.15
N SER A 488 1.73 -1.31 8.16
CA SER A 488 2.52 -0.07 8.12
C SER A 488 2.64 0.46 9.54
N THR A 489 3.63 1.29 9.85
CA THR A 489 3.76 1.98 11.16
C THR A 489 3.51 3.49 11.11
N ASP A 490 3.00 3.99 9.99
CA ASP A 490 2.78 5.40 9.68
C ASP A 490 2.12 6.22 10.82
N CYS A 491 1.01 5.73 11.37
CA CYS A 491 0.26 6.48 12.37
C CYS A 491 0.81 6.23 13.78
N ILE A 492 1.09 4.97 14.11
CA ILE A 492 1.48 4.55 15.46
C ILE A 492 2.83 5.11 15.92
N ASP A 493 3.75 5.35 14.99
CA ASP A 493 5.08 5.91 15.27
C ASP A 493 5.12 7.45 15.29
N THR A 494 4.01 8.12 14.98
CA THR A 494 3.90 9.58 15.04
C THR A 494 3.91 10.07 16.50
N PRO A 495 4.83 11.00 16.89
CA PRO A 495 4.87 11.52 18.25
C PRO A 495 3.64 12.35 18.61
N ILE A 496 3.11 12.12 19.81
CA ILE A 496 2.02 12.87 20.44
C ILE A 496 2.48 13.55 21.73
N ASP A 497 1.85 14.66 22.07
CA ASP A 497 2.03 15.35 23.35
C ASP A 497 0.95 14.85 24.34
N LEU A 498 1.37 14.17 25.41
CA LEU A 498 0.51 13.56 26.43
C LEU A 498 0.81 14.13 27.82
N ASN A 499 -0.19 14.24 28.70
CA ASN A 499 0.02 14.59 30.11
C ASN A 499 -0.20 13.39 31.06
N SER A 500 0.11 13.55 32.34
CA SER A 500 -0.04 12.49 33.35
C SER A 500 -1.50 12.07 33.60
N ASP A 501 -2.47 12.91 33.27
CA ASP A 501 -3.90 12.62 33.33
C ASP A 501 -4.42 11.88 32.09
N GLY A 502 -3.57 11.68 31.07
CA GLY A 502 -3.93 11.02 29.81
C GLY A 502 -4.60 11.93 28.78
N ARG A 503 -4.48 13.26 28.92
CA ARG A 503 -4.94 14.21 27.90
C ARG A 503 -3.92 14.32 26.76
N VAL A 504 -4.43 14.34 25.53
CA VAL A 504 -3.63 14.51 24.31
C VAL A 504 -3.80 15.92 23.79
N ARG A 505 -2.69 16.57 23.43
CA ARG A 505 -2.72 17.90 22.81
C ARG A 505 -2.85 17.75 21.29
N VAL A 506 -4.01 18.10 20.77
CA VAL A 506 -4.26 18.21 19.33
C VAL A 506 -4.08 19.66 18.88
N TYR A 507 -3.28 19.90 17.85
CA TYR A 507 -2.99 21.25 17.35
C TYR A 507 -4.30 21.99 17.02
N GLN A 508 -4.49 23.18 17.61
CA GLN A 508 -5.64 24.09 17.41
C GLN A 508 -7.03 23.59 17.87
N ARG A 509 -7.14 22.51 18.67
CA ARG A 509 -8.44 21.93 19.06
C ARG A 509 -8.55 21.68 20.58
N LYS A 510 -9.78 21.37 21.04
CA LYS A 510 -10.05 20.93 22.42
C LYS A 510 -9.23 19.68 22.74
N GLU A 511 -8.73 19.59 23.97
CA GLU A 511 -8.04 18.41 24.50
C GLU A 511 -9.01 17.20 24.54
N GLY A 512 -8.56 16.05 24.06
CA GLY A 512 -9.23 14.75 24.20
C GLY A 512 -8.45 13.85 25.16
N TYR A 513 -9.04 12.71 25.55
CA TYR A 513 -8.35 11.71 26.37
C TYR A 513 -7.83 10.54 25.53
N ILE A 514 -6.68 9.99 25.91
CA ILE A 514 -6.00 8.93 25.15
C ILE A 514 -6.83 7.65 25.04
N TRP A 515 -7.64 7.33 26.05
CA TRP A 515 -8.57 6.19 26.02
C TRP A 515 -9.82 6.41 25.17
N GLU A 516 -10.04 7.61 24.66
CA GLU A 516 -11.07 7.87 23.64
C GLU A 516 -10.58 7.56 22.22
N SER A 517 -9.30 7.20 22.05
CA SER A 517 -8.69 6.90 20.76
C SER A 517 -9.24 5.58 20.20
N PRO A 518 -9.94 5.58 19.05
CA PRO A 518 -10.48 4.35 18.48
C PRO A 518 -9.40 3.31 18.16
N GLY A 519 -8.22 3.73 17.68
CA GLY A 519 -7.08 2.84 17.43
C GLY A 519 -6.57 2.15 18.68
N LEU A 520 -6.45 2.87 19.81
CA LEU A 520 -6.01 2.25 21.07
C LEU A 520 -7.09 1.37 21.69
N GLN A 521 -8.36 1.71 21.53
CA GLN A 521 -9.47 0.83 21.91
C GLN A 521 -9.44 -0.48 21.11
N ALA A 522 -9.24 -0.40 19.80
CA ALA A 522 -9.10 -1.56 18.93
C ALA A 522 -7.88 -2.41 19.34
N ALA A 523 -6.74 -1.78 19.61
CA ALA A 523 -5.54 -2.46 20.10
C ALA A 523 -5.80 -3.22 21.42
N CYS A 524 -6.43 -2.58 22.41
CA CYS A 524 -6.82 -3.21 23.67
C CYS A 524 -7.73 -4.43 23.45
N HIS A 525 -8.79 -4.29 22.64
CA HIS A 525 -9.70 -5.41 22.34
C HIS A 525 -8.99 -6.58 21.65
N ALA A 526 -8.07 -6.29 20.72
CA ALA A 526 -7.32 -7.31 19.98
C ALA A 526 -6.39 -8.17 20.87
N ILE A 527 -5.95 -7.63 22.00
CA ILE A 527 -5.12 -8.34 22.99
C ILE A 527 -5.91 -8.81 24.23
N GLY A 528 -7.23 -8.62 24.23
CA GLY A 528 -8.13 -9.11 25.30
C GLY A 528 -8.19 -8.21 26.53
N ILE A 529 -7.91 -6.90 26.41
CA ILE A 529 -8.12 -5.91 27.46
C ILE A 529 -9.52 -5.31 27.29
N SER A 530 -10.43 -5.60 28.21
CA SER A 530 -11.81 -5.10 28.20
C SER A 530 -11.94 -3.68 28.77
N ASP A 531 -11.30 -3.41 29.91
CA ASP A 531 -11.23 -2.07 30.52
C ASP A 531 -10.02 -1.29 29.99
N HIS A 532 -10.14 -0.85 28.74
CA HIS A 532 -9.12 -0.08 28.04
C HIS A 532 -8.80 1.25 28.72
N GLU A 533 -9.78 1.90 29.36
CA GLU A 533 -9.56 3.17 30.07
C GLU A 533 -8.63 2.97 31.27
N ALA A 534 -8.93 1.99 32.14
CA ALA A 534 -8.07 1.70 33.28
C ALA A 534 -6.65 1.32 32.84
N ALA A 535 -6.52 0.47 31.81
CA ALA A 535 -5.24 0.04 31.30
C ALA A 535 -4.41 1.20 30.73
N LEU A 536 -5.02 2.07 29.90
CA LEU A 536 -4.34 3.22 29.32
C LEU A 536 -3.94 4.27 30.36
N ARG A 537 -4.71 4.43 31.44
CA ARG A 537 -4.31 5.28 32.58
C ARG A 537 -3.05 4.76 33.26
N VAL A 538 -2.94 3.44 33.43
CA VAL A 538 -1.74 2.81 34.00
C VAL A 538 -0.56 2.99 33.06
N ALA A 539 -0.70 2.64 31.78
CA ALA A 539 0.35 2.82 30.77
C ALA A 539 0.85 4.28 30.70
N THR A 540 -0.07 5.25 30.69
CA THR A 540 0.27 6.68 30.69
C THR A 540 1.09 7.08 31.91
N LYS A 541 0.68 6.63 33.11
CA LYS A 541 1.42 6.92 34.36
C LYS A 541 2.81 6.29 34.36
N THR A 542 2.94 5.08 33.84
CA THR A 542 4.24 4.40 33.70
C THR A 542 5.18 5.18 32.77
N LEU A 543 4.70 5.57 31.58
CA LEU A 543 5.49 6.36 30.63
C LEU A 543 5.85 7.75 31.16
N HIS A 544 4.93 8.38 31.91
CA HIS A 544 5.19 9.66 32.56
C HIS A 544 6.26 9.54 33.66
N ALA A 545 6.19 8.50 34.49
CA ALA A 545 7.16 8.25 35.56
C ALA A 545 8.57 7.92 35.01
N ALA A 546 8.67 7.41 33.78
CA ALA A 546 9.93 7.15 33.11
C ALA A 546 10.62 8.41 32.55
N GLN A 547 9.94 9.57 32.56
CA GLN A 547 10.52 10.83 32.10
C GLN A 547 11.56 11.33 33.11
N LYS A 548 12.71 11.81 32.61
CA LYS A 548 13.82 12.31 33.45
C LYS A 548 13.45 13.58 34.23
N GLU A 549 12.59 14.39 33.65
CA GLU A 549 11.96 15.55 34.27
C GLU A 549 10.48 15.18 34.45
N THR A 550 9.74 15.86 35.33
CA THR A 550 8.29 15.68 35.49
C THR A 550 7.53 16.77 34.71
N PRO A 551 7.60 16.82 33.36
CA PRO A 551 6.96 17.88 32.62
C PRO A 551 5.45 17.68 32.67
N VAL A 552 4.68 18.78 32.68
CA VAL A 552 3.22 18.70 32.57
C VAL A 552 2.81 17.95 31.30
N TRP A 553 3.60 18.07 30.23
CA TRP A 553 3.41 17.39 28.95
C TRP A 553 4.70 16.69 28.53
N PHE A 554 4.61 15.43 28.14
CA PHE A 554 5.71 14.65 27.61
C PHE A 554 5.36 14.13 26.21
N LYS A 555 6.40 13.82 25.44
CA LYS A 555 6.23 13.22 24.11
C LYS A 555 6.33 11.71 24.20
N CYS A 556 5.38 11.02 23.59
CA CYS A 556 5.44 9.58 23.36
C CYS A 556 4.84 9.25 21.99
N LYS A 557 4.96 8.00 21.57
CA LYS A 557 4.29 7.44 20.38
C LYS A 557 3.11 6.57 20.80
N GLY A 558 2.21 6.29 19.86
CA GLY A 558 1.17 5.26 20.07
C GLY A 558 1.78 3.89 20.38
N LYS A 559 2.94 3.60 19.77
CA LYS A 559 3.70 2.36 19.98
C LYS A 559 4.16 2.17 21.42
N ASP A 560 4.63 3.24 22.06
CA ASP A 560 5.09 3.19 23.46
C ASP A 560 3.94 2.80 24.40
N LEU A 561 2.72 3.30 24.13
CA LEU A 561 1.53 2.94 24.89
C LEU A 561 1.14 1.49 24.67
N ILE A 562 1.18 1.01 23.42
CA ILE A 562 0.89 -0.38 23.08
C ILE A 562 1.90 -1.33 23.74
N ASP A 563 3.19 -0.99 23.75
CA ASP A 563 4.21 -1.80 24.40
C ASP A 563 3.95 -1.96 25.90
N GLU A 564 3.52 -0.88 26.60
CA GLU A 564 3.11 -0.97 28.00
C GLU A 564 1.85 -1.81 28.19
N LEU A 565 0.84 -1.66 27.33
CA LEU A 565 -0.38 -2.50 27.38
C LEU A 565 -0.05 -3.98 27.17
N CYS A 566 0.85 -4.30 26.24
CA CYS A 566 1.27 -5.68 25.98
C CYS A 566 2.07 -6.26 27.16
N LYS A 567 2.94 -5.48 27.82
CA LYS A 567 3.61 -5.90 29.06
C LYS A 567 2.61 -6.18 30.19
N MET A 568 1.58 -5.35 30.34
CA MET A 568 0.51 -5.59 31.30
C MET A 568 -0.25 -6.89 31.01
N ARG A 569 -0.61 -7.11 29.74
CA ARG A 569 -1.33 -8.33 29.32
C ARG A 569 -0.48 -9.59 29.47
N LEU A 570 0.84 -9.50 29.28
CA LEU A 570 1.77 -10.61 29.46
C LEU A 570 1.80 -11.12 30.91
N GLN A 571 1.47 -10.27 31.90
CA GLN A 571 1.42 -10.65 33.32
C GLN A 571 0.14 -11.43 33.70
N ASP A 572 -0.85 -11.49 32.81
CA ASP A 572 -2.09 -12.21 33.05
C ASP A 572 -1.90 -13.72 32.79
N GLU A 573 -2.16 -14.54 33.79
CA GLU A 573 -2.00 -16.01 33.72
C GLU A 573 -2.86 -16.67 32.64
N SER A 574 -3.93 -16.01 32.19
CA SER A 574 -4.79 -16.50 31.09
C SER A 574 -4.19 -16.31 29.69
N ASN A 575 -3.13 -15.52 29.56
CA ASN A 575 -2.52 -15.21 28.27
C ASN A 575 -1.55 -16.31 27.81
N SER A 576 -1.78 -16.84 26.61
CA SER A 576 -0.90 -17.82 25.97
C SER A 576 0.05 -17.22 24.91
N LEU A 577 -0.07 -15.93 24.63
CA LEU A 577 0.69 -15.26 23.56
C LEU A 577 2.01 -14.70 24.08
N SER A 578 3.05 -14.78 23.24
CA SER A 578 4.30 -14.06 23.48
C SER A 578 4.11 -12.54 23.40
N LEU A 579 5.01 -11.78 24.04
CA LEU A 579 5.02 -10.31 23.96
C LEU A 579 5.00 -9.82 22.51
N ARG A 580 5.79 -10.46 21.64
CA ARG A 580 5.87 -10.14 20.21
C ARG A 580 4.50 -10.32 19.52
N GLN A 581 3.82 -11.43 19.77
CA GLN A 581 2.50 -11.69 19.18
C GLN A 581 1.45 -10.69 19.71
N LEU A 582 1.53 -10.30 20.98
CA LEU A 582 0.68 -9.26 21.56
C LEU A 582 0.91 -7.91 20.86
N CYS A 583 2.16 -7.45 20.76
CA CYS A 583 2.50 -6.20 20.10
C CYS A 583 2.06 -6.20 18.62
N GLN A 584 2.29 -7.30 17.90
CA GLN A 584 1.85 -7.43 16.50
C GLN A 584 0.33 -7.30 16.35
N ARG A 585 -0.45 -8.01 17.18
CA ARG A 585 -1.92 -7.93 17.15
C ARG A 585 -2.43 -6.53 17.51
N ALA A 586 -1.84 -5.90 18.53
CA ALA A 586 -2.22 -4.57 18.96
C ALA A 586 -1.91 -3.50 17.89
N CYS A 587 -0.71 -3.52 17.31
CA CYS A 587 -0.32 -2.60 16.24
C CYS A 587 -1.18 -2.80 14.99
N PHE A 588 -1.41 -4.05 14.59
CA PHE A 588 -2.27 -4.40 13.46
C PHE A 588 -3.70 -3.86 13.65
N ALA A 589 -4.26 -4.02 14.85
CA ALA A 589 -5.59 -3.52 15.15
C ALA A 589 -5.68 -1.99 15.23
N PHE A 590 -4.62 -1.33 15.70
CA PHE A 590 -4.52 0.13 15.67
C PHE A 590 -4.56 0.66 14.23
N GLU A 591 -3.70 0.11 13.36
CA GLU A 591 -3.55 0.58 11.97
C GLU A 591 -4.76 0.25 11.09
N ALA A 592 -5.48 -0.83 11.41
CA ALA A 592 -6.71 -1.23 10.73
C ALA A 592 -7.86 -0.21 10.82
N GLU A 593 -7.76 0.80 11.68
CA GLU A 593 -8.74 1.88 11.76
C GLU A 593 -8.65 2.87 10.59
N THR A 594 -7.51 2.93 9.87
CA THR A 594 -7.26 3.84 8.73
C THR A 594 -6.79 3.14 7.45
N SER A 595 -6.74 1.81 7.48
CA SER A 595 -6.36 0.94 6.37
C SER A 595 -7.17 -0.35 6.46
N CYS A 596 -7.59 -0.92 5.32
CA CYS A 596 -8.34 -2.18 5.36
C CYS A 596 -7.41 -3.38 5.60
N ALA A 597 -7.58 -4.06 6.74
CA ALA A 597 -6.75 -5.18 7.17
C ALA A 597 -6.65 -6.30 6.12
N LEU A 598 -7.78 -6.74 5.53
CA LEU A 598 -7.79 -7.78 4.52
C LEU A 598 -7.06 -7.37 3.24
N LEU A 599 -7.19 -6.11 2.80
CA LEU A 599 -6.49 -5.65 1.60
C LEU A 599 -4.97 -5.54 1.83
N ARG A 600 -4.52 -5.15 3.03
CA ARG A 600 -3.09 -5.10 3.35
C ARG A 600 -2.46 -6.47 3.47
N VAL A 601 -3.13 -7.41 4.14
CA VAL A 601 -2.59 -8.78 4.17
C VAL A 601 -2.61 -9.44 2.79
N TRP A 602 -3.53 -9.04 1.91
CA TRP A 602 -3.56 -9.49 0.51
C TRP A 602 -2.38 -8.94 -0.30
N GLU A 603 -2.14 -7.64 -0.19
CA GLU A 603 -0.98 -6.96 -0.76
C GLU A 603 0.34 -7.62 -0.33
N ASN A 604 0.49 -7.93 0.96
CA ASN A 604 1.68 -8.62 1.50
C ASN A 604 1.88 -10.02 0.91
N ALA A 605 0.79 -10.80 0.74
CA ALA A 605 0.86 -12.11 0.12
C ALA A 605 1.30 -12.01 -1.36
N ILE A 606 0.78 -11.03 -2.10
CA ILE A 606 1.21 -10.76 -3.48
C ILE A 606 2.68 -10.32 -3.52
N ALA A 607 3.13 -9.48 -2.58
CA ALA A 607 4.53 -9.05 -2.50
C ALA A 607 5.49 -10.21 -2.27
N GLY A 608 5.08 -11.22 -1.50
CA GLY A 608 5.84 -12.47 -1.32
C GLY A 608 6.07 -13.25 -2.62
N MET A 609 5.21 -13.09 -3.63
CA MET A 609 5.34 -13.80 -4.91
C MET A 609 6.59 -13.41 -5.70
N ALA A 610 7.18 -12.25 -5.44
CA ALA A 610 8.42 -11.85 -6.10
C ALA A 610 9.63 -12.70 -5.67
N GLU A 611 9.52 -13.46 -4.57
CA GLU A 611 10.57 -14.35 -4.03
C GLU A 611 10.11 -15.82 -3.96
N ALA A 612 9.18 -16.20 -4.85
CA ALA A 612 8.58 -17.52 -4.91
C ALA A 612 9.62 -18.67 -5.03
N ASP A 613 10.65 -18.47 -5.85
CA ASP A 613 11.74 -19.41 -6.08
C ASP A 613 13.12 -18.71 -6.13
N LEU A 614 14.18 -19.40 -6.57
CA LEU A 614 15.54 -18.85 -6.68
C LEU A 614 15.75 -17.92 -7.90
N ASN A 615 14.71 -17.62 -8.67
CA ASN A 615 14.69 -16.56 -9.67
C ASN A 615 14.35 -15.20 -9.06
N GLY A 616 13.81 -15.19 -7.83
CA GLY A 616 13.66 -13.97 -7.02
C GLY A 616 15.01 -13.30 -6.76
N GLN A 617 15.02 -11.97 -6.76
CA GLN A 617 16.26 -11.20 -6.71
C GLN A 617 16.94 -11.33 -5.34
N VAL A 618 16.16 -11.17 -4.26
CA VAL A 618 16.65 -11.09 -2.89
C VAL A 618 17.06 -12.47 -2.38
N ARG A 619 16.20 -13.48 -2.55
CA ARG A 619 16.48 -14.84 -2.10
C ARG A 619 17.70 -15.41 -2.81
N LYS A 620 17.82 -15.18 -4.12
CA LYS A 620 18.99 -15.60 -4.89
C LYS A 620 20.26 -14.91 -4.41
N ALA A 621 20.22 -13.59 -4.18
CA ALA A 621 21.36 -12.83 -3.68
C ALA A 621 21.81 -13.36 -2.31
N SER A 622 20.85 -13.61 -1.41
CA SER A 622 21.13 -14.12 -0.05
C SER A 622 21.78 -15.50 -0.11
N VAL A 623 21.14 -16.47 -0.76
CA VAL A 623 21.67 -17.83 -0.91
C VAL A 623 23.04 -17.83 -1.59
N THR A 624 23.24 -17.00 -2.63
CA THR A 624 24.52 -16.89 -3.34
C THR A 624 25.61 -16.28 -2.45
N ALA A 625 25.30 -15.24 -1.69
CA ALA A 625 26.24 -14.57 -0.81
C ALA A 625 26.69 -15.51 0.31
N THR A 626 25.75 -16.15 1.02
CA THR A 626 26.05 -17.14 2.06
C THR A 626 26.84 -18.30 1.49
N GLY A 627 26.41 -18.84 0.34
CA GLY A 627 27.10 -19.95 -0.32
C GLY A 627 28.53 -19.63 -0.72
N ARG A 628 28.80 -18.41 -1.20
CA ARG A 628 30.17 -17.97 -1.52
C ARG A 628 31.06 -17.89 -0.30
N SER A 629 30.58 -17.30 0.79
CA SER A 629 31.34 -17.23 2.05
C SER A 629 31.73 -18.63 2.55
N ILE A 630 30.76 -19.54 2.58
CA ILE A 630 30.98 -20.94 3.00
C ILE A 630 31.92 -21.69 2.05
N LEU A 631 31.76 -21.53 0.73
CA LEU A 631 32.62 -22.20 -0.25
C LEU A 631 34.07 -21.72 -0.17
N CYS A 632 34.29 -20.41 -0.01
CA CYS A 632 35.61 -19.82 0.21
C CYS A 632 36.27 -20.42 1.45
N GLU A 633 35.55 -20.49 2.57
CA GLU A 633 36.11 -21.04 3.80
C GLU A 633 36.37 -22.55 3.71
N LEU A 634 35.45 -23.32 3.12
CA LEU A 634 35.69 -24.74 2.84
C LEU A 634 36.93 -24.93 1.96
N ARG A 635 37.15 -24.04 0.98
CA ARG A 635 38.28 -24.14 0.06
C ARG A 635 39.61 -23.81 0.72
N ASP A 636 39.66 -22.73 1.48
CA ASP A 636 40.90 -22.10 1.91
C ASP A 636 41.24 -22.43 3.39
N GLY A 637 40.22 -22.66 4.21
CA GLY A 637 40.35 -22.94 5.65
C GLY A 637 40.43 -24.43 6.01
N THR A 638 40.10 -25.35 5.09
CA THR A 638 40.02 -26.80 5.38
C THR A 638 40.96 -27.65 4.54
N LYS A 639 41.33 -28.83 5.07
CA LYS A 639 42.16 -29.83 4.37
C LYS A 639 41.34 -30.87 3.59
N ALA A 640 40.01 -30.73 3.55
CA ALA A 640 39.13 -31.66 2.86
C ALA A 640 39.43 -31.69 1.36
N SER A 641 39.32 -32.86 0.74
CA SER A 641 39.51 -33.01 -0.70
C SER A 641 38.45 -32.23 -1.49
N THR A 642 38.77 -31.83 -2.71
CA THR A 642 37.81 -31.14 -3.60
C THR A 642 36.53 -31.95 -3.82
N GLY A 643 36.62 -33.27 -3.88
CA GLY A 643 35.44 -34.15 -3.98
C GLY A 643 34.55 -34.09 -2.75
N ALA A 644 35.12 -34.19 -1.55
CA ALA A 644 34.39 -34.06 -0.29
C ALA A 644 33.71 -32.69 -0.17
N ARG A 645 34.47 -31.62 -0.43
CA ARG A 645 34.00 -30.23 -0.36
C ARG A 645 32.82 -29.98 -1.30
N ASN A 646 32.92 -30.38 -2.56
CA ASN A 646 31.86 -30.15 -3.54
C ASN A 646 30.58 -30.93 -3.20
N GLN A 647 30.70 -32.19 -2.77
CA GLN A 647 29.52 -32.98 -2.39
C GLN A 647 28.82 -32.40 -1.15
N PHE A 648 29.58 -32.03 -0.13
CA PHE A 648 29.03 -31.40 1.07
C PHE A 648 28.40 -30.05 0.76
N PHE A 649 29.09 -29.20 0.01
CA PHE A 649 28.60 -27.87 -0.37
C PHE A 649 27.31 -27.94 -1.18
N ASN A 650 27.20 -28.87 -2.13
CA ASN A 650 25.96 -29.05 -2.92
C ASN A 650 24.78 -29.47 -2.04
N LEU A 651 24.99 -30.42 -1.13
CA LEU A 651 23.95 -30.80 -0.16
C LEU A 651 23.54 -29.63 0.73
N TRP A 652 24.52 -28.86 1.21
CA TRP A 652 24.30 -27.72 2.09
C TRP A 652 23.57 -26.58 1.38
N ILE A 653 23.93 -26.25 0.13
CA ILE A 653 23.28 -25.18 -0.64
C ILE A 653 21.85 -25.56 -1.04
N ASP A 654 21.59 -26.84 -1.31
CA ASP A 654 20.23 -27.35 -1.56
C ASP A 654 19.36 -27.20 -0.31
N LEU A 655 19.90 -27.52 0.87
CA LEU A 655 19.23 -27.31 2.16
C LEU A 655 18.99 -25.83 2.45
N LEU A 656 20.00 -24.97 2.27
CA LEU A 656 19.86 -23.53 2.45
C LEU A 656 18.76 -22.99 1.53
N SER A 657 18.78 -23.38 0.26
CA SER A 657 17.80 -22.95 -0.74
C SER A 657 16.40 -23.40 -0.37
N ALA A 658 16.21 -24.64 0.07
CA ALA A 658 14.91 -25.19 0.45
C ALA A 658 14.33 -24.53 1.71
N LYS A 659 15.18 -24.19 2.69
CA LYS A 659 14.77 -23.64 3.99
C LYS A 659 14.75 -22.11 4.03
N SER A 660 15.40 -21.42 3.09
CA SER A 660 15.39 -19.96 3.02
C SER A 660 14.05 -19.47 2.47
N ARG A 661 13.28 -18.73 3.28
CA ARG A 661 12.08 -18.02 2.84
C ARG A 661 12.27 -16.52 3.02
N MET A 662 12.24 -15.78 1.91
CA MET A 662 12.17 -14.33 1.95
C MET A 662 10.71 -13.91 1.93
N GLN A 663 10.29 -13.17 2.95
CA GLN A 663 8.93 -12.66 3.07
C GLN A 663 8.98 -11.14 3.16
N TYR A 664 8.12 -10.48 2.38
CA TYR A 664 7.97 -9.04 2.44
C TYR A 664 7.27 -8.63 3.75
N ASP A 665 7.92 -7.76 4.52
CA ASP A 665 7.48 -7.24 5.81
C ASP A 665 7.32 -5.70 5.72
N PRO A 666 6.09 -5.18 5.79
CA PRO A 666 5.82 -3.76 5.57
C PRO A 666 6.26 -2.86 6.74
N ASP A 667 6.57 -3.43 7.92
CA ASP A 667 6.88 -2.65 9.13
C ASP A 667 8.38 -2.39 9.31
N VAL A 668 9.23 -2.74 8.34
CA VAL A 668 10.68 -2.52 8.43
C VAL A 668 11.00 -1.08 7.99
N PRO A 669 11.42 -0.18 8.90
CA PRO A 669 11.62 1.22 8.56
C PRO A 669 12.86 1.43 7.70
N HIS A 670 12.76 2.39 6.79
CA HIS A 670 13.87 2.94 6.02
C HIS A 670 14.44 4.15 6.76
N LYS A 671 15.72 4.41 6.55
CA LYS A 671 16.38 5.59 7.14
C LYS A 671 16.02 6.87 6.39
N ASP A 672 15.90 6.75 5.08
CA ASP A 672 15.57 7.81 4.15
C ASP A 672 14.31 7.40 3.36
N THR A 673 13.68 8.36 2.69
CA THR A 673 12.61 8.05 1.73
C THR A 673 13.22 7.28 0.56
N ALA A 674 12.59 6.16 0.17
CA ALA A 674 13.00 5.32 -0.94
C ALA A 674 13.09 6.11 -2.25
N THR A 675 13.69 5.48 -3.28
CA THR A 675 13.90 6.10 -4.59
C THR A 675 12.61 6.60 -5.25
N ASP A 676 11.48 5.96 -4.95
CA ASP A 676 10.14 6.36 -5.42
C ASP A 676 9.67 7.74 -4.87
N GLY A 677 10.35 8.26 -3.85
CA GLY A 677 10.10 9.54 -3.22
C GLY A 677 8.89 9.57 -2.28
N HIS A 678 8.35 8.40 -1.91
CA HIS A 678 7.21 8.28 -0.99
C HIS A 678 7.40 7.21 0.08
N SER A 679 8.02 6.08 -0.23
CA SER A 679 8.08 4.96 0.71
C SER A 679 9.12 5.21 1.81
N THR A 680 8.80 4.87 3.05
CA THR A 680 9.69 4.99 4.22
C THR A 680 9.76 3.69 5.02
N GLU A 681 9.11 2.64 4.57
CA GLU A 681 9.11 1.33 5.22
C GLU A 681 8.88 0.19 4.21
N GLY A 682 9.12 -1.04 4.64
CA GLY A 682 8.94 -2.25 3.86
C GLY A 682 10.25 -2.89 3.40
N ALA A 683 10.46 -4.17 3.69
CA ALA A 683 11.66 -4.90 3.30
C ALA A 683 11.38 -6.39 3.14
N TYR A 684 12.23 -7.10 2.41
CA TYR A 684 12.28 -8.55 2.50
C TYR A 684 13.06 -8.96 3.74
N VAL A 685 12.48 -9.86 4.52
CA VAL A 685 13.13 -10.42 5.71
C VAL A 685 13.24 -11.92 5.54
N LEU A 686 14.38 -12.48 5.95
CA LEU A 686 14.61 -13.91 5.97
C LEU A 686 13.83 -14.53 7.12
N TYR A 687 13.10 -15.61 6.81
CA TYR A 687 12.45 -16.47 7.77
C TYR A 687 13.01 -17.87 7.65
N ASP A 688 13.26 -18.46 8.80
CA ASP A 688 13.45 -19.89 8.90
C ASP A 688 12.11 -20.56 9.22
N THR A 689 11.70 -21.45 8.33
CA THR A 689 10.46 -22.19 8.47
C THR A 689 10.52 -23.23 9.58
N MET A 690 11.71 -23.71 9.96
CA MET A 690 11.87 -24.85 10.88
C MET A 690 11.01 -26.07 10.48
N ASP A 691 10.82 -26.26 9.16
CA ASP A 691 9.91 -27.27 8.57
C ASP A 691 8.42 -27.11 8.96
N ALA A 692 8.06 -26.01 9.62
CA ALA A 692 6.70 -25.67 9.95
C ALA A 692 5.92 -25.17 8.73
N THR A 693 4.70 -25.68 8.59
CA THR A 693 3.73 -25.20 7.60
C THR A 693 3.03 -23.92 8.06
N ASP A 694 2.93 -23.70 9.37
CA ASP A 694 2.30 -22.50 9.94
C ASP A 694 3.31 -21.33 10.01
N ILE A 695 2.97 -20.21 9.36
CA ILE A 695 3.77 -18.98 9.41
C ILE A 695 3.94 -18.42 10.82
N GLY A 696 2.99 -18.69 11.73
CA GLY A 696 3.09 -18.29 13.12
C GLY A 696 4.27 -18.94 13.86
N GLU A 697 4.78 -20.06 13.35
CA GLU A 697 5.91 -20.79 13.90
C GLU A 697 7.24 -20.42 13.22
N TRP A 698 7.20 -19.64 12.13
CA TRP A 698 8.41 -19.23 11.42
C TRP A 698 9.24 -18.29 12.29
N LYS A 699 10.54 -18.59 12.36
CA LYS A 699 11.50 -17.75 13.07
C LYS A 699 11.99 -16.65 12.13
N ARG A 700 11.58 -15.41 12.39
CA ARG A 700 12.13 -14.22 11.72
C ARG A 700 13.63 -14.08 12.04
N ILE A 701 14.43 -13.85 11.01
CA ILE A 701 15.87 -13.66 11.08
C ILE A 701 16.17 -12.25 10.60
N ASP A 702 16.36 -11.33 11.53
CA ASP A 702 16.56 -9.90 11.22
C ASP A 702 17.75 -9.26 11.96
N THR A 703 18.53 -10.07 12.67
CA THR A 703 19.79 -9.63 13.29
C THR A 703 20.96 -10.52 12.83
N PRO A 704 22.21 -10.01 12.90
CA PRO A 704 23.39 -10.80 12.54
C PRO A 704 23.50 -12.11 13.31
N GLU A 705 23.18 -12.10 14.61
CA GLU A 705 23.28 -13.27 15.49
C GLU A 705 22.26 -14.35 15.09
N LEU A 706 21.01 -13.93 14.83
CA LEU A 706 19.97 -14.85 14.36
C LEU A 706 20.31 -15.44 13.00
N TYR A 707 21.02 -14.69 12.15
CA TYR A 707 21.48 -15.15 10.86
C TYR A 707 22.63 -16.17 10.97
N GLN A 708 23.61 -15.94 11.85
CA GLN A 708 24.64 -16.93 12.15
C GLN A 708 24.04 -18.23 12.70
N ASP A 709 23.13 -18.13 13.68
CA ASP A 709 22.41 -19.28 14.25
C ASP A 709 21.63 -20.06 13.19
N TYR A 710 21.03 -19.37 12.22
CA TYR A 710 20.35 -20.00 11.11
C TYR A 710 21.31 -20.78 10.23
N VAL A 711 22.38 -20.15 9.76
CA VAL A 711 23.39 -20.75 8.88
C VAL A 711 24.09 -21.93 9.56
N LEU A 712 24.40 -21.82 10.86
CA LEU A 712 24.93 -22.92 11.68
C LEU A 712 23.98 -24.12 11.70
N ARG A 713 22.68 -23.92 11.90
CA ARG A 713 21.73 -25.05 11.90
C ARG A 713 21.63 -25.75 10.56
N ILE A 714 21.68 -24.99 9.45
CA ILE A 714 21.74 -25.60 8.11
C ILE A 714 23.03 -26.42 7.93
N LEU A 715 24.16 -25.94 8.46
CA LEU A 715 25.42 -26.70 8.50
C LEU A 715 25.27 -28.01 9.28
N GLU A 716 24.68 -27.96 10.48
CA GLU A 716 24.44 -29.16 11.31
C GLU A 716 23.51 -30.17 10.63
N GLU A 717 22.46 -29.71 9.98
CA GLU A 717 21.53 -30.58 9.25
C GLU A 717 22.21 -31.23 8.03
N ALA A 718 22.99 -30.45 7.27
CA ALA A 718 23.78 -30.99 6.16
C ALA A 718 24.77 -32.06 6.66
N TRP A 719 25.43 -31.79 7.79
CA TRP A 719 26.33 -32.75 8.41
C TRP A 719 25.60 -34.03 8.84
N ALA A 720 24.45 -33.92 9.51
CA ALA A 720 23.65 -35.09 9.90
C ALA A 720 23.28 -35.96 8.69
N LYS A 721 22.89 -35.33 7.56
CA LYS A 721 22.61 -36.06 6.31
C LYS A 721 23.84 -36.74 5.72
N VAL A 722 25.03 -36.17 5.87
CA VAL A 722 26.30 -36.82 5.48
C VAL A 722 26.64 -37.98 6.41
N GLU A 723 26.55 -37.77 7.72
CA GLU A 723 26.89 -38.76 8.74
C GLU A 723 26.04 -40.02 8.59
N PHE A 724 24.73 -39.86 8.42
CA PHE A 724 23.78 -40.97 8.28
C PHE A 724 23.51 -41.39 6.82
N GLY A 725 24.07 -40.71 5.82
CA GLY A 725 23.88 -41.01 4.40
C GLY A 725 24.92 -41.96 3.79
N ASP A 726 24.78 -42.22 2.47
CA ASP A 726 25.62 -43.15 1.69
C ASP A 726 26.98 -42.56 1.24
N MET A 727 27.43 -41.47 1.85
CA MET A 727 28.72 -40.89 1.52
C MET A 727 29.86 -41.86 1.91
N LYS A 728 30.95 -41.90 1.15
CA LYS A 728 32.10 -42.77 1.47
C LYS A 728 32.71 -42.38 2.82
N ASP A 729 33.02 -43.35 3.68
CA ASP A 729 33.60 -43.11 5.02
C ASP A 729 34.87 -42.23 5.00
N ALA A 730 35.69 -42.37 3.96
CA ALA A 730 36.86 -41.51 3.77
C ALA A 730 36.49 -40.03 3.65
N LEU A 731 35.44 -39.71 2.90
CA LEU A 731 34.95 -38.33 2.75
C LEU A 731 34.25 -37.86 4.02
N LYS A 732 33.49 -38.73 4.70
CA LYS A 732 32.88 -38.42 6.01
C LYS A 732 33.96 -38.01 7.02
N LYS A 733 35.08 -38.74 7.06
CA LYS A 733 36.20 -38.42 7.94
C LYS A 733 36.84 -37.07 7.61
N GLU A 734 37.09 -36.79 6.33
CA GLU A 734 37.63 -35.48 5.92
C GLU A 734 36.71 -34.32 6.31
N LEU A 735 35.39 -34.51 6.18
CA LEU A 735 34.40 -33.50 6.52
C LEU A 735 34.21 -33.34 8.04
N SER A 736 34.29 -34.42 8.82
CA SER A 736 34.21 -34.33 10.28
C SER A 736 35.38 -33.54 10.88
N GLU A 737 36.56 -33.63 10.25
CA GLU A 737 37.73 -32.83 10.62
C GLU A 737 37.57 -31.35 10.25
N ALA A 738 36.82 -31.03 9.19
CA ALA A 738 36.55 -29.66 8.75
C ALA A 738 35.42 -28.97 9.54
N LEU A 739 34.49 -29.74 10.11
CA LEU A 739 33.27 -29.22 10.71
C LEU A 739 33.50 -28.26 11.90
N PRO A 740 34.41 -28.53 12.86
CA PRO A 740 34.68 -27.58 13.95
C PRO A 740 35.15 -26.22 13.44
N HIS A 741 36.03 -26.22 12.44
CA HIS A 741 36.54 -25.01 11.80
C HIS A 741 35.42 -24.21 11.12
N MET A 742 34.51 -24.90 10.41
CA MET A 742 33.34 -24.25 9.79
C MET A 742 32.39 -23.63 10.82
N ARG A 743 32.18 -24.30 11.97
CA ARG A 743 31.39 -23.75 13.07
C ARG A 743 32.01 -22.47 13.61
N ASP A 744 33.31 -22.50 13.88
CA ASP A 744 34.06 -21.35 14.40
C ASP A 744 34.03 -20.17 13.41
N TYR A 745 34.16 -20.45 12.11
CA TYR A 745 34.05 -19.43 11.07
C TYR A 745 32.65 -18.81 11.03
N ILE A 746 31.57 -19.60 10.97
CA ILE A 746 30.21 -19.05 10.89
C ILE A 746 29.87 -18.23 12.13
N ALA A 747 30.34 -18.65 13.32
CA ALA A 747 30.17 -17.90 14.57
C ALA A 747 31.01 -16.61 14.64
N SER A 748 31.92 -16.36 13.70
CA SER A 748 32.81 -15.20 13.71
C SER A 748 32.23 -13.98 12.99
N GLU A 749 32.71 -12.78 13.37
CA GLU A 749 32.44 -11.53 12.64
C GLU A 749 32.98 -11.56 11.19
N THR A 750 33.99 -12.39 10.92
CA THR A 750 34.56 -12.57 9.57
C THR A 750 33.50 -13.12 8.61
N PHE A 751 32.75 -14.15 9.02
CA PHE A 751 31.67 -14.70 8.19
C PHE A 751 30.61 -13.65 7.88
N LEU A 752 30.18 -12.87 8.87
CA LEU A 752 29.20 -11.80 8.66
C LEU A 752 29.72 -10.75 7.68
N THR A 753 30.98 -10.35 7.83
CA THR A 753 31.63 -9.38 6.93
C THR A 753 31.69 -9.91 5.50
N ASP A 754 32.10 -11.17 5.32
CA ASP A 754 32.19 -11.82 4.00
C ASP A 754 30.80 -11.95 3.37
N ALA A 755 29.80 -12.37 4.14
CA ALA A 755 28.42 -12.50 3.66
C ALA A 755 27.83 -11.14 3.24
N LEU A 756 28.05 -10.08 4.03
CA LEU A 756 27.61 -8.72 3.69
C LEU A 756 28.31 -8.20 2.43
N TYR A 757 29.61 -8.45 2.29
CA TYR A 757 30.39 -8.07 1.11
C TYR A 757 29.91 -8.80 -0.15
N HIS A 758 29.68 -10.11 -0.05
CA HIS A 758 29.22 -10.90 -1.18
C HIS A 758 27.76 -10.62 -1.57
N TYR A 759 26.97 -10.08 -0.64
CA TYR A 759 25.59 -9.68 -0.89
C TYR A 759 25.50 -8.40 -1.72
N ASP A 760 26.09 -7.31 -1.22
CA ASP A 760 26.04 -6.02 -1.89
C ASP A 760 27.36 -5.24 -1.72
N VAL A 761 27.84 -4.66 -2.81
CA VAL A 761 29.13 -3.94 -2.85
C VAL A 761 29.07 -2.65 -2.02
N SER A 762 27.89 -2.05 -1.85
CA SER A 762 27.71 -0.86 -1.02
C SER A 762 28.13 -1.09 0.44
N ASN A 763 28.03 -2.33 0.94
CA ASN A 763 28.47 -2.70 2.28
C ASN A 763 30.00 -2.57 2.49
N LEU A 764 30.79 -2.43 1.42
CA LEU A 764 32.22 -2.11 1.51
C LEU A 764 32.52 -0.65 1.80
N PHE A 765 31.59 0.25 1.44
CA PHE A 765 31.84 1.67 1.45
C PHE A 765 31.25 2.29 2.71
N GLY A 766 32.09 2.53 3.73
CA GLY A 766 31.68 3.30 4.89
C GLY A 766 32.34 2.88 6.20
N LYS A 767 31.61 3.10 7.30
CA LYS A 767 31.99 2.59 8.61
C LYS A 767 31.79 1.06 8.60
N ASP A 768 32.54 0.40 9.47
CA ASP A 768 32.38 -1.02 9.79
C ASP A 768 30.89 -1.44 9.84
N PRO A 769 30.43 -2.29 8.90
CA PRO A 769 29.02 -2.59 8.71
C PRO A 769 28.40 -3.35 9.89
N LEU A 770 29.21 -3.97 10.75
CA LEU A 770 28.73 -4.69 11.94
C LEU A 770 28.46 -3.77 13.13
N LYS A 771 28.91 -2.51 13.10
CA LYS A 771 28.65 -1.55 14.18
C LYS A 771 27.21 -1.02 14.19
N ASP A 772 26.57 -1.00 13.04
CA ASP A 772 25.23 -0.46 12.85
C ASP A 772 24.52 -1.22 11.71
N PRO A 773 24.29 -2.54 11.87
CA PRO A 773 23.75 -3.38 10.80
C PRO A 773 22.32 -2.95 10.41
N GLU A 774 21.57 -2.34 11.33
CA GLU A 774 20.23 -1.81 11.06
C GLU A 774 20.24 -0.62 10.10
N ALA A 775 21.36 0.11 10.00
CA ALA A 775 21.52 1.22 9.07
C ALA A 775 21.85 0.78 7.64
N LEU A 776 22.20 -0.50 7.43
CA LEU A 776 22.42 -1.05 6.09
C LEU A 776 21.09 -1.22 5.36
N GLU A 777 21.11 -0.98 4.04
CA GLU A 777 19.95 -1.19 3.18
C GLU A 777 19.84 -2.64 2.70
N HIS A 778 20.99 -3.29 2.49
CA HIS A 778 21.08 -4.60 1.82
C HIS A 778 21.89 -5.58 2.66
N THR A 779 21.23 -6.53 3.32
CA THR A 779 21.88 -7.64 4.01
C THR A 779 21.27 -8.98 3.58
N PRO A 780 21.99 -10.11 3.76
CA PRO A 780 21.43 -11.44 3.49
C PRO A 780 20.19 -11.82 4.30
N TRP A 781 19.86 -11.08 5.37
CA TRP A 781 18.73 -11.35 6.26
C TRP A 781 17.63 -10.28 6.20
N VAL A 782 17.96 -9.05 5.82
CA VAL A 782 17.00 -7.95 5.61
C VAL A 782 17.43 -7.14 4.38
N ASP A 783 16.56 -7.04 3.38
CA ASP A 783 16.80 -6.24 2.18
C ASP A 783 15.69 -5.21 1.98
N LYS A 784 16.05 -3.92 2.13
CA LYS A 784 15.15 -2.76 2.07
C LYS A 784 14.94 -2.28 0.62
N CYS A 785 14.71 -3.20 -0.31
CA CYS A 785 14.43 -2.88 -1.71
C CYS A 785 13.00 -3.25 -2.13
N GLY A 786 12.55 -2.64 -3.23
CA GLY A 786 11.43 -3.17 -4.02
C GLY A 786 11.84 -4.39 -4.85
N ASN A 787 10.93 -4.98 -5.62
CA ASN A 787 11.22 -6.21 -6.37
C ASN A 787 10.77 -6.19 -7.84
N ASN A 788 10.98 -7.33 -8.52
CA ASN A 788 10.78 -7.55 -9.94
C ASN A 788 9.29 -7.71 -10.30
N THR A 789 8.67 -6.59 -10.67
CA THR A 789 7.27 -6.52 -11.12
C THR A 789 6.87 -7.57 -12.18
N PRO A 790 7.59 -7.76 -13.31
CA PRO A 790 7.28 -8.82 -14.27
C PRO A 790 7.22 -10.20 -13.66
N TYR A 791 8.11 -10.50 -12.71
CA TYR A 791 8.15 -11.81 -12.07
C TYR A 791 6.98 -11.98 -11.09
N THR A 792 6.65 -10.96 -10.29
CA THR A 792 5.43 -10.97 -9.45
C THR A 792 4.17 -11.22 -10.29
N LEU A 793 4.02 -10.54 -11.43
CA LEU A 793 2.91 -10.74 -12.36
C LEU A 793 2.89 -12.17 -12.93
N GLN A 794 4.05 -12.67 -13.36
CA GLN A 794 4.20 -14.03 -13.88
C GLN A 794 3.70 -15.06 -12.88
N ILE A 795 4.13 -14.96 -11.62
CA ILE A 795 3.74 -15.89 -10.55
C ILE A 795 2.25 -15.75 -10.22
N TYR A 796 1.76 -14.52 -10.06
CA TYR A 796 0.36 -14.28 -9.69
C TYR A 796 -0.61 -14.86 -10.73
N LEU A 797 -0.26 -14.72 -12.01
CA LEU A 797 -1.06 -15.16 -13.15
C LEU A 797 -0.74 -16.59 -13.60
N GLU A 798 0.17 -17.28 -12.91
CA GLU A 798 0.59 -18.65 -13.22
C GLU A 798 1.07 -18.79 -14.67
N MET A 799 1.77 -17.76 -15.17
CA MET A 799 2.25 -17.72 -16.54
C MET A 799 3.55 -18.54 -16.67
N ALA A 800 3.60 -19.38 -17.70
CA ALA A 800 4.81 -20.13 -18.03
C ALA A 800 5.98 -19.20 -18.43
N ASN A 801 5.67 -18.05 -19.03
CA ASN A 801 6.65 -17.05 -19.48
C ASN A 801 6.39 -15.70 -18.80
N SER A 802 7.42 -14.86 -18.75
CA SER A 802 7.29 -13.47 -18.30
C SER A 802 6.25 -12.73 -19.15
N PRO A 803 5.42 -11.84 -18.55
CA PRO A 803 4.41 -11.10 -19.28
C PRO A 803 5.04 -10.24 -20.39
N MET A 804 4.35 -10.14 -21.52
CA MET A 804 4.71 -9.25 -22.61
C MET A 804 4.70 -7.81 -22.13
N ARG A 805 5.69 -7.06 -22.63
CA ARG A 805 5.94 -5.67 -22.27
C ARG A 805 6.20 -4.86 -23.52
N GLU A 806 5.50 -3.75 -23.65
CA GLU A 806 5.88 -2.69 -24.57
C GLU A 806 6.78 -1.69 -23.83
N ARG A 807 7.85 -1.25 -24.49
CA ARG A 807 8.83 -0.33 -23.93
C ARG A 807 8.76 1.00 -24.63
N ILE A 808 8.63 2.05 -23.83
CA ILE A 808 8.59 3.42 -24.33
C ILE A 808 9.69 4.22 -23.65
N GLN A 809 10.55 4.82 -24.46
CA GLN A 809 11.46 5.87 -24.03
C GLN A 809 11.00 7.17 -24.69
N ALA A 810 10.81 8.21 -23.89
CA ALA A 810 10.34 9.50 -24.36
C ALA A 810 11.40 10.57 -24.16
N GLU A 811 11.53 11.48 -25.12
CA GLU A 811 12.50 12.57 -25.04
C GLU A 811 12.09 13.66 -24.04
N ASN A 812 10.78 13.84 -23.86
CA ASN A 812 10.18 14.83 -22.98
C ASN A 812 8.71 14.46 -22.69
N ALA A 813 8.03 15.26 -21.85
CA ALA A 813 6.69 14.91 -21.38
C ALA A 813 5.65 15.01 -22.50
N GLN A 814 5.85 15.91 -23.47
CA GLN A 814 4.98 16.02 -24.63
C GLN A 814 5.11 14.79 -25.54
N ASP A 815 6.33 14.27 -25.77
CA ASP A 815 6.54 13.02 -26.49
C ASP A 815 5.88 11.83 -25.74
N LEU A 816 6.07 11.74 -24.42
CA LEU A 816 5.42 10.70 -23.63
C LEU A 816 3.89 10.79 -23.73
N LEU A 817 3.30 11.98 -23.63
CA LEU A 817 1.86 12.19 -23.81
C LEU A 817 1.40 11.66 -25.18
N LYS A 818 2.11 11.99 -26.27
CA LYS A 818 1.77 11.49 -27.60
C LYS A 818 1.77 9.97 -27.66
N ARG A 819 2.77 9.34 -27.07
CA ARG A 819 2.93 7.88 -27.07
C ARG A 819 1.86 7.18 -26.22
N VAL A 820 1.52 7.71 -25.05
CA VAL A 820 0.43 7.18 -24.22
C VAL A 820 -0.92 7.31 -24.93
N VAL A 821 -1.18 8.43 -25.61
CA VAL A 821 -2.40 8.60 -26.42
C VAL A 821 -2.42 7.65 -27.62
N HIS A 822 -1.25 7.42 -28.25
CA HIS A 822 -1.14 6.46 -29.34
C HIS A 822 -1.42 5.02 -28.88
N LEU A 823 -0.88 4.62 -27.73
CA LEU A 823 -1.16 3.33 -27.10
C LEU A 823 -2.67 3.13 -26.87
N ALA A 824 -3.36 4.16 -26.38
CA ALA A 824 -4.82 4.11 -26.23
C ALA A 824 -5.55 4.01 -27.58
N LYS A 825 -5.06 4.68 -28.63
CA LYS A 825 -5.62 4.60 -29.99
C LYS A 825 -5.36 3.24 -30.67
N SER A 826 -4.28 2.54 -30.33
CA SER A 826 -3.95 1.22 -30.89
C SER A 826 -4.71 0.07 -30.22
N ALA A 827 -5.33 0.31 -29.07
CA ALA A 827 -6.19 -0.67 -28.42
C ALA A 827 -7.39 -1.01 -29.30
N SER A 828 -7.88 -2.25 -29.19
CA SER A 828 -9.06 -2.71 -29.95
C SER A 828 -10.31 -1.88 -29.62
N ASP A 829 -11.28 -1.82 -30.53
CA ASP A 829 -12.54 -1.11 -30.30
C ASP A 829 -13.24 -1.60 -29.02
N GLU A 830 -13.26 -2.92 -28.80
CA GLU A 830 -13.80 -3.54 -27.59
C GLU A 830 -13.05 -3.09 -26.34
N THR A 831 -11.71 -3.05 -26.37
CA THR A 831 -10.91 -2.54 -25.25
C THR A 831 -11.20 -1.05 -24.99
N ARG A 832 -11.30 -0.23 -26.03
CA ARG A 832 -11.60 1.21 -25.91
C ARG A 832 -12.99 1.48 -25.35
N GLU A 833 -14.00 0.75 -25.82
CA GLU A 833 -15.35 0.79 -25.25
C GLU A 833 -15.36 0.39 -23.78
N LEU A 834 -14.56 -0.61 -23.40
CA LEU A 834 -14.40 -1.00 -21.99
C LEU A 834 -13.73 0.11 -21.15
N PHE A 835 -12.71 0.80 -21.65
CA PHE A 835 -12.11 1.94 -20.96
C PHE A 835 -13.10 3.10 -20.80
N GLU A 836 -13.90 3.39 -21.81
CA GLU A 836 -14.93 4.44 -21.71
C GLU A 836 -16.06 4.06 -20.73
N ALA A 837 -16.48 2.80 -20.75
CA ALA A 837 -17.53 2.30 -19.86
C ALA A 837 -17.05 2.17 -18.41
N ASN A 838 -15.75 1.96 -18.21
CA ASN A 838 -15.13 1.89 -16.89
C ASN A 838 -13.85 2.75 -16.85
N PRO A 839 -13.95 4.02 -16.41
CA PRO A 839 -12.79 4.89 -16.19
C PRO A 839 -11.75 4.35 -15.20
N TYR A 840 -12.10 3.35 -14.38
CA TYR A 840 -11.20 2.64 -13.45
C TYR A 840 -10.62 1.38 -14.04
N LYS A 841 -10.86 1.06 -15.30
CA LYS A 841 -10.09 -0.02 -15.92
C LYS A 841 -8.65 0.46 -16.06
N LEU A 842 -7.78 -0.12 -15.23
CA LEU A 842 -6.40 0.27 -15.06
C LEU A 842 -5.46 -0.60 -15.90
N VAL A 843 -4.45 0.02 -16.49
CA VAL A 843 -3.37 -0.68 -17.21
C VAL A 843 -2.09 -0.58 -16.41
N SER A 844 -1.51 -1.74 -16.11
CA SER A 844 -0.28 -1.86 -15.35
C SER A 844 0.94 -1.29 -16.09
N VAL A 845 1.71 -0.44 -15.40
CA VAL A 845 2.91 0.21 -15.92
C VAL A 845 4.00 0.27 -14.85
N ARG A 846 5.25 0.28 -15.27
CA ARG A 846 6.36 0.64 -14.38
C ARG A 846 7.42 1.49 -15.07
N THR A 847 8.15 2.22 -14.25
CA THR A 847 9.45 2.80 -14.58
C THR A 847 10.50 1.93 -13.88
N PRO A 848 11.28 1.09 -14.60
CA PRO A 848 12.22 0.15 -14.00
C PRO A 848 13.19 0.81 -13.01
N GLY A 849 13.35 0.19 -11.84
CA GLY A 849 14.19 0.69 -10.75
C GLY A 849 13.63 1.91 -9.99
N GLN A 850 12.45 2.41 -10.37
CA GLN A 850 11.86 3.61 -9.80
C GLN A 850 10.49 3.33 -9.15
N HIS A 851 9.48 2.94 -9.92
CA HIS A 851 8.10 2.78 -9.41
C HIS A 851 7.22 1.91 -10.31
N ALA A 852 6.25 1.21 -9.73
CA ALA A 852 5.19 0.50 -10.44
C ALA A 852 3.82 1.09 -10.07
N PHE A 853 2.99 1.33 -11.07
CA PHE A 853 1.73 2.08 -10.96
C PHE A 853 0.77 1.71 -12.09
N THR A 854 -0.36 2.44 -12.23
CA THR A 854 -1.38 2.11 -13.22
C THR A 854 -1.81 3.29 -14.07
N LEU A 855 -2.01 3.09 -15.37
CA LEU A 855 -2.63 4.07 -16.26
C LEU A 855 -4.14 4.06 -16.14
N MET A 856 -4.72 5.24 -16.33
CA MET A 856 -6.15 5.48 -16.35
C MET A 856 -6.59 5.86 -17.77
N LEU A 857 -6.49 4.94 -18.73
CA LEU A 857 -6.82 5.23 -20.13
C LEU A 857 -8.30 5.59 -20.34
N GLY A 858 -9.17 5.09 -19.46
CA GLY A 858 -10.59 5.43 -19.38
C GLY A 858 -10.89 6.75 -18.66
N HIS A 859 -9.89 7.43 -18.09
CA HIS A 859 -10.10 8.71 -17.43
C HIS A 859 -10.67 9.74 -18.43
N PRO A 860 -11.64 10.59 -18.04
CA PRO A 860 -12.29 11.52 -18.98
C PRO A 860 -11.32 12.43 -19.76
N ASP A 861 -10.20 12.81 -19.16
CA ASP A 861 -9.15 13.59 -19.83
C ASP A 861 -8.49 12.80 -20.96
N MET A 862 -8.18 11.53 -20.71
CA MET A 862 -7.54 10.64 -21.70
C MET A 862 -8.51 10.30 -22.82
N VAL A 863 -9.77 9.97 -22.48
CA VAL A 863 -10.82 9.69 -23.48
C VAL A 863 -10.96 10.85 -24.47
N LYS A 864 -10.98 12.10 -23.99
CA LYS A 864 -11.02 13.27 -24.89
C LYS A 864 -9.82 13.34 -25.84
N ALA A 865 -8.64 12.93 -25.40
CA ALA A 865 -7.41 12.97 -26.17
C ALA A 865 -7.38 11.90 -27.28
N TRP A 866 -7.75 10.65 -26.96
CA TRP A 866 -7.64 9.55 -27.93
C TRP A 866 -8.89 9.33 -28.79
N ARG A 867 -10.06 9.83 -28.39
CA ARG A 867 -11.32 9.70 -29.16
C ARG A 867 -11.46 10.74 -30.27
N GLY A 868 -10.66 11.82 -30.23
CA GLY A 868 -10.70 12.87 -31.23
C GLY A 868 -10.15 12.44 -32.59
N ASP A 869 -10.89 12.74 -33.65
CA ASP A 869 -10.45 12.60 -35.06
C ASP A 869 -9.41 13.65 -35.48
N LYS A 870 -9.21 14.67 -34.64
CA LYS A 870 -8.21 15.71 -34.88
C LYS A 870 -6.81 15.13 -34.83
N ASP A 871 -5.92 15.76 -35.60
CA ASP A 871 -4.49 15.57 -35.47
C ASP A 871 -4.07 15.76 -33.99
N LEU A 872 -3.28 14.82 -33.48
CA LEU A 872 -2.95 14.76 -32.05
C LEU A 872 -2.14 15.99 -31.62
N ASP A 873 -1.24 16.49 -32.47
CA ASP A 873 -0.42 17.64 -32.15
C ASP A 873 -1.27 18.92 -32.09
N GLN A 874 -2.20 19.09 -33.03
CA GLN A 874 -3.17 20.17 -32.97
C GLN A 874 -4.07 20.09 -31.72
N TRP A 875 -4.45 18.87 -31.31
CA TRP A 875 -5.26 18.70 -30.12
C TRP A 875 -4.48 19.06 -28.85
N ILE A 876 -3.25 18.57 -28.69
CA ILE A 876 -2.36 18.87 -27.55
C ILE A 876 -2.10 20.38 -27.50
N GLN A 877 -1.82 21.00 -28.65
CA GLN A 877 -1.60 22.43 -28.75
C GLN A 877 -2.80 23.21 -28.20
N ALA A 878 -4.02 22.90 -28.66
CA ALA A 878 -5.22 23.64 -28.31
C ALA A 878 -5.73 23.40 -26.89
N HIS A 879 -5.59 22.18 -26.34
CA HIS A 879 -6.22 21.80 -25.06
C HIS A 879 -5.26 21.76 -23.86
N VAL A 880 -3.95 21.65 -24.12
CA VAL A 880 -2.93 21.56 -23.07
C VAL A 880 -2.00 22.77 -23.13
N ILE A 881 -1.39 23.01 -24.28
CA ILE A 881 -0.32 24.01 -24.41
C ILE A 881 -0.87 25.45 -24.33
N GLU A 882 -1.83 25.81 -25.19
CA GLU A 882 -2.37 27.18 -25.25
C GLU A 882 -2.99 27.66 -23.92
N PRO A 883 -3.84 26.87 -23.22
CA PRO A 883 -4.37 27.27 -21.91
C PRO A 883 -3.27 27.50 -20.88
N GLY A 884 -2.28 26.60 -20.84
CA GLY A 884 -1.14 26.72 -19.94
C GLY A 884 -0.24 27.92 -20.23
N LEU A 885 0.01 28.22 -21.52
CA LEU A 885 0.73 29.42 -21.94
C LEU A 885 -0.03 30.70 -21.55
N ALA A 886 -1.36 30.70 -21.67
CA ALA A 886 -2.17 31.83 -21.22
C ALA A 886 -2.01 32.09 -19.72
N VAL A 887 -1.92 31.03 -18.90
CA VAL A 887 -1.61 31.15 -17.46
C VAL A 887 -0.19 31.69 -17.23
N ALA A 888 0.81 31.17 -17.96
CA ALA A 888 2.20 31.61 -17.86
C ALA A 888 2.39 33.10 -18.22
N GLU A 889 1.57 33.62 -19.15
CA GLU A 889 1.60 34.99 -19.66
C GLU A 889 0.71 35.96 -18.88
N ALA A 890 -0.24 35.44 -18.10
CA ALA A 890 -1.10 36.23 -17.24
C ALA A 890 -0.29 37.03 -16.21
N LYS A 891 -0.84 38.17 -15.78
CA LYS A 891 -0.25 38.99 -14.71
C LYS A 891 -0.51 38.34 -13.35
N LEU A 892 0.54 38.18 -12.53
CA LEU A 892 0.40 37.68 -11.17
C LEU A 892 0.00 38.84 -10.22
N PRO A 893 -1.12 38.75 -9.48
CA PRO A 893 -1.52 39.81 -8.56
C PRO A 893 -0.52 40.02 -7.41
N ASP A 894 -0.46 41.25 -6.89
CA ASP A 894 0.47 41.61 -5.82
C ASP A 894 0.31 40.76 -4.55
N ALA A 895 -0.92 40.33 -4.21
CA ALA A 895 -1.15 39.44 -3.09
C ALA A 895 -0.42 38.09 -3.24
N SER A 896 -0.60 37.42 -4.39
CA SER A 896 0.09 36.16 -4.71
C SER A 896 1.61 36.33 -4.77
N ARG A 897 2.09 37.48 -5.29
CA ARG A 897 3.51 37.80 -5.33
C ARG A 897 4.11 37.91 -3.93
N GLN A 898 3.46 38.65 -3.03
CA GLN A 898 3.92 38.81 -1.65
C GLN A 898 3.89 37.48 -0.89
N GLU A 899 2.89 36.64 -1.16
CA GLU A 899 2.82 35.29 -0.60
C GLU A 899 3.99 34.42 -1.07
N MET A 900 4.37 34.49 -2.35
CA MET A 900 5.54 33.78 -2.89
C MET A 900 6.86 34.28 -2.31
N ILE A 901 7.05 35.59 -2.24
CA ILE A 901 8.26 36.19 -1.63
C ILE A 901 8.36 35.73 -0.17
N SER A 902 7.26 35.78 0.58
CA SER A 902 7.19 35.32 1.97
C SER A 902 7.51 33.83 2.12
N TYR A 903 7.03 33.00 1.20
CA TYR A 903 7.35 31.57 1.16
C TYR A 903 8.85 31.34 0.93
N CYS A 904 9.44 31.96 -0.09
CA CYS A 904 10.87 31.83 -0.38
C CYS A 904 11.73 32.32 0.78
N HIS A 905 11.41 33.49 1.35
CA HIS A 905 12.06 34.02 2.54
C HIS A 905 12.06 33.01 3.70
N ARG A 906 10.92 32.32 3.93
CA ARG A 906 10.76 31.38 5.05
C ARG A 906 11.49 30.05 4.84
N TYR A 907 11.43 29.48 3.63
CA TYR A 907 11.83 28.09 3.38
C TYR A 907 13.10 27.93 2.54
N HIS A 908 13.52 28.95 1.81
CA HIS A 908 14.64 28.87 0.87
C HIS A 908 15.78 29.82 1.21
N ILE A 909 15.59 30.75 2.16
CA ILE A 909 16.62 31.74 2.54
C ILE A 909 17.13 31.47 3.96
N GLY A 910 18.46 31.40 4.10
CA GLY A 910 19.13 31.19 5.38
C GLY A 910 19.00 32.40 6.33
N LYS A 911 18.99 32.14 7.65
CA LYS A 911 18.67 33.08 8.77
C LYS A 911 19.53 34.37 8.88
N GLY A 912 20.48 34.63 7.99
CA GLY A 912 21.27 35.88 7.94
C GLY A 912 21.21 36.61 6.61
N ARG A 913 20.37 36.15 5.68
CA ARG A 913 20.32 36.65 4.30
C ARG A 913 18.94 37.15 3.88
N ALA A 914 18.01 37.17 4.83
CA ALA A 914 16.65 37.66 4.69
C ALA A 914 16.58 39.07 4.10
N ASP A 915 17.33 40.02 4.67
CA ASP A 915 17.27 41.42 4.25
C ASP A 915 17.74 41.60 2.80
N ARG A 916 18.82 40.93 2.42
CA ARG A 916 19.32 40.94 1.04
C ARG A 916 18.30 40.32 0.07
N PHE A 917 17.69 39.20 0.45
CA PHE A 917 16.63 38.60 -0.36
C PHE A 917 15.44 39.53 -0.52
N ASN A 918 14.94 40.12 0.57
CA ASN A 918 13.81 41.05 0.52
C ASN A 918 14.14 42.30 -0.32
N GLN A 919 15.37 42.82 -0.22
CA GLN A 919 15.83 43.93 -1.04
C GLN A 919 15.78 43.61 -2.55
N LEU A 920 16.25 42.42 -2.94
CA LEU A 920 16.22 41.97 -4.35
C LEU A 920 14.79 41.66 -4.80
N ALA A 921 14.02 40.94 -3.99
CA ALA A 921 12.65 40.56 -4.30
C ALA A 921 11.72 41.77 -4.46
N ASN A 922 11.94 42.85 -3.68
CA ASN A 922 11.20 44.10 -3.81
C ASN A 922 11.52 44.89 -5.10
N GLN A 923 12.61 44.55 -5.81
CA GLN A 923 12.95 45.16 -7.10
C GLN A 923 12.26 44.48 -8.28
N ILE A 924 11.62 43.32 -8.08
CA ILE A 924 10.88 42.61 -9.12
C ILE A 924 9.67 43.47 -9.53
N PRO A 925 9.51 43.89 -10.80
CA PRO A 925 8.44 44.80 -11.22
C PRO A 925 7.04 44.17 -11.01
N SER A 926 6.05 44.93 -10.52
CA SER A 926 4.70 44.45 -10.16
C SER A 926 3.87 43.91 -11.33
N HIS A 927 4.06 44.44 -12.54
CA HIS A 927 3.22 44.16 -13.71
C HIS A 927 3.89 43.25 -14.76
N ILE A 928 4.46 42.13 -14.31
CA ILE A 928 5.06 41.11 -15.18
C ILE A 928 4.23 39.82 -15.18
N SER A 929 4.49 38.95 -16.16
CA SER A 929 3.82 37.66 -16.28
C SER A 929 4.23 36.70 -15.15
N VAL A 930 3.41 35.68 -14.90
CA VAL A 930 3.70 34.58 -13.95
C VAL A 930 5.10 34.01 -14.19
N GLN A 931 5.42 33.68 -15.43
CA GLN A 931 6.74 33.12 -15.81
C GLN A 931 7.88 34.06 -15.43
N ARG A 932 7.81 35.34 -15.84
CA ARG A 932 8.88 36.31 -15.59
C ARG A 932 9.05 36.60 -14.11
N PHE A 933 7.96 36.62 -13.34
CA PHE A 933 8.03 36.75 -11.88
C PHE A 933 8.77 35.57 -11.26
N ARG A 934 8.42 34.34 -11.66
CA ARG A 934 9.07 33.12 -11.18
C ARG A 934 10.57 33.10 -11.48
N ASP A 935 10.98 33.43 -12.70
CA ASP A 935 12.40 33.43 -13.07
C ASP A 935 13.20 34.46 -12.27
N GLN A 936 12.69 35.70 -12.14
CA GLN A 936 13.35 36.73 -11.33
C GLN A 936 13.40 36.35 -9.84
N LEU A 937 12.37 35.69 -9.32
CA LEU A 937 12.35 35.23 -7.93
C LEU A 937 13.39 34.15 -7.68
N ILE A 938 13.54 33.20 -8.61
CA ILE A 938 14.58 32.16 -8.54
C ILE A 938 15.97 32.77 -8.66
N ASP A 939 16.17 33.74 -9.54
CA ASP A 939 17.43 34.48 -9.64
C ASP A 939 17.76 35.18 -8.32
N CYS A 940 16.77 35.78 -7.65
CA CYS A 940 16.96 36.35 -6.31
C CYS A 940 17.41 35.28 -5.31
N VAL A 941 16.76 34.12 -5.26
CA VAL A 941 17.14 33.00 -4.38
C VAL A 941 18.57 32.54 -4.69
N LEU A 942 18.91 32.34 -5.97
CA LEU A 942 20.23 31.89 -6.41
C LEU A 942 21.33 32.91 -6.12
N GLN A 943 21.07 34.20 -6.29
CA GLN A 943 22.04 35.26 -5.97
C GLN A 943 22.31 35.38 -4.46
N VAL A 944 21.31 35.11 -3.64
CA VAL A 944 21.42 35.19 -2.18
C VAL A 944 22.05 33.93 -1.60
N GLU A 945 21.62 32.77 -2.07
CA GLU A 945 22.07 31.49 -1.55
C GLU A 945 23.38 31.04 -2.18
N GLY A 946 23.62 31.32 -3.45
CA GLY A 946 24.81 30.90 -4.20
C GLY A 946 25.02 29.39 -4.12
N SER A 947 26.23 28.99 -3.72
CA SER A 947 26.60 27.59 -3.52
C SER A 947 25.97 26.92 -2.28
N ASN A 948 25.19 27.65 -1.47
CA ASN A 948 24.56 27.08 -0.27
C ASN A 948 23.27 26.29 -0.57
N ILE A 949 22.74 26.36 -1.79
CA ILE A 949 21.61 25.54 -2.19
C ILE A 949 22.11 24.11 -2.41
N LYS A 950 21.71 23.19 -1.51
CA LYS A 950 22.05 21.77 -1.61
C LYS A 950 21.53 21.13 -2.90
N ASP A 951 20.30 21.47 -3.28
CA ASP A 951 19.65 20.98 -4.50
C ASP A 951 18.86 22.10 -5.17
N LYS A 952 19.41 22.61 -6.27
CA LYS A 952 18.83 23.68 -7.09
C LYS A 952 17.51 23.23 -7.74
N GLN A 953 17.44 22.00 -8.24
CA GLN A 953 16.27 21.48 -8.93
C GLN A 953 15.10 21.24 -7.98
N LEU A 954 15.37 20.68 -6.78
CA LEU A 954 14.34 20.57 -5.74
C LEU A 954 13.82 21.93 -5.30
N THR A 955 14.70 22.94 -5.18
CA THR A 955 14.30 24.31 -4.84
C THR A 955 13.37 24.90 -5.90
N MET A 956 13.72 24.76 -7.18
CA MET A 956 12.89 25.21 -8.30
C MET A 956 11.51 24.53 -8.30
N ARG A 957 11.46 23.21 -8.13
CA ARG A 957 10.19 22.45 -8.09
C ARG A 957 9.28 22.86 -6.92
N ARG A 958 9.86 23.14 -5.75
CA ARG A 958 9.10 23.64 -4.59
C ARG A 958 8.52 25.03 -4.86
N ILE A 959 9.30 25.90 -5.51
CA ILE A 959 8.83 27.22 -5.95
C ILE A 959 7.71 27.07 -6.99
N ASP A 960 7.85 26.19 -7.98
CA ASP A 960 6.84 25.98 -9.03
C ASP A 960 5.54 25.39 -8.46
N SER A 961 5.63 24.41 -7.55
CA SER A 961 4.46 23.85 -6.86
C SER A 961 3.75 24.93 -6.01
N ARG A 962 4.53 25.76 -5.30
CA ARG A 962 3.96 26.85 -4.50
C ARG A 962 3.32 27.92 -5.40
N LEU A 963 3.96 28.25 -6.52
CA LEU A 963 3.46 29.24 -7.48
C LEU A 963 2.05 28.89 -7.94
N VAL A 964 1.80 27.62 -8.30
CA VAL A 964 0.47 27.15 -8.70
C VAL A 964 -0.53 27.26 -7.54
N SER A 965 -0.13 26.93 -6.31
CA SER A 965 -1.02 27.02 -5.15
C SER A 965 -1.49 28.44 -4.81
N VAL A 966 -0.72 29.47 -5.22
CA VAL A 966 -1.05 30.89 -4.96
C VAL A 966 -1.64 31.60 -6.18
N LEU A 967 -1.83 30.90 -7.30
CA LEU A 967 -2.47 31.49 -8.47
C LEU A 967 -3.91 31.94 -8.12
N PRO A 968 -4.39 33.04 -8.71
CA PRO A 968 -5.81 33.40 -8.65
C PRO A 968 -6.70 32.25 -9.11
N GLU A 969 -7.86 32.08 -8.48
CA GLU A 969 -8.78 30.96 -8.74
C GLU A 969 -9.01 30.69 -10.22
N GLY A 970 -9.32 31.74 -11.01
CA GLY A 970 -9.58 31.58 -12.44
C GLY A 970 -8.37 31.07 -13.24
N LEU A 971 -7.14 31.47 -12.88
CA LEU A 971 -5.93 30.95 -13.53
C LEU A 971 -5.61 29.53 -13.08
N ARG A 972 -5.83 29.22 -11.80
CA ARG A 972 -5.65 27.88 -11.25
C ARG A 972 -6.63 26.90 -11.88
N GLN A 973 -7.89 27.29 -12.06
CA GLN A 973 -8.92 26.50 -12.73
C GLN A 973 -8.56 26.23 -14.19
N VAL A 974 -8.12 27.25 -14.95
CA VAL A 974 -7.66 27.04 -16.34
C VAL A 974 -6.51 26.01 -16.39
N LEU A 975 -5.54 26.14 -15.48
CA LEU A 975 -4.41 25.21 -15.43
C LEU A 975 -4.87 23.79 -15.08
N SER A 976 -5.70 23.63 -14.04
CA SER A 976 -6.16 22.33 -13.57
C SER A 976 -7.12 21.64 -14.54
N GLU A 977 -7.95 22.38 -15.26
CA GLU A 977 -8.83 21.84 -16.32
C GLU A 977 -8.06 21.44 -17.58
N SER A 978 -6.93 22.12 -17.88
CA SER A 978 -6.03 21.75 -18.98
C SER A 978 -5.08 20.59 -18.64
N ALA A 979 -4.96 20.24 -17.37
CA ALA A 979 -4.11 19.13 -16.92
C ALA A 979 -4.75 17.78 -17.27
N LEU A 980 -3.98 16.91 -17.91
CA LEU A 980 -4.45 15.59 -18.34
C LEU A 980 -4.01 14.52 -17.36
N HIS A 981 -4.93 14.06 -16.50
CA HIS A 981 -4.65 12.93 -15.61
C HIS A 981 -4.61 11.64 -16.42
N PHE A 982 -3.52 10.89 -16.28
CA PHE A 982 -3.29 9.70 -17.12
C PHE A 982 -2.87 8.46 -16.33
N ALA A 983 -2.46 8.60 -15.06
CA ALA A 983 -2.06 7.47 -14.24
C ALA A 983 -2.36 7.68 -12.73
N ASP A 984 -2.73 6.62 -12.04
CA ASP A 984 -2.85 6.53 -10.57
C ASP A 984 -1.48 6.12 -10.02
N THR A 985 -0.90 6.90 -9.11
CA THR A 985 0.44 6.63 -8.59
C THR A 985 0.44 5.57 -7.48
N ASN A 986 -0.72 5.05 -7.09
CA ASN A 986 -0.98 4.20 -5.91
C ASN A 986 -0.79 4.91 -4.55
N TRP A 987 -0.39 6.18 -4.56
CA TRP A 987 -0.15 6.98 -3.35
C TRP A 987 -1.37 7.80 -2.99
N ASN A 988 -1.41 8.25 -1.74
CA ASN A 988 -2.46 9.13 -1.24
C ASN A 988 -1.91 10.17 -0.27
N SER A 989 -2.69 11.22 -0.08
CA SER A 989 -2.49 12.25 0.94
C SER A 989 -3.81 12.43 1.68
N GLY A 990 -3.93 11.81 2.86
CA GLY A 990 -5.22 11.63 3.51
C GLY A 990 -6.13 10.74 2.65
N VAL A 991 -7.31 11.23 2.30
CA VAL A 991 -8.27 10.54 1.41
C VAL A 991 -8.10 10.87 -0.08
N GLN A 992 -7.20 11.79 -0.40
CA GLN A 992 -6.95 12.23 -1.77
C GLN A 992 -5.90 11.34 -2.42
N ASP A 993 -6.28 10.70 -3.52
CA ASP A 993 -5.33 9.92 -4.30
C ASP A 993 -4.46 10.82 -5.15
N LEU A 994 -3.23 10.39 -5.36
CA LEU A 994 -2.27 11.10 -6.19
C LEU A 994 -2.28 10.50 -7.60
N HIS A 995 -2.46 11.36 -8.59
CA HIS A 995 -2.41 11.03 -10.01
C HIS A 995 -1.18 11.67 -10.65
N PHE A 996 -0.60 11.02 -11.65
CA PHE A 996 0.24 11.71 -12.63
C PHE A 996 -0.64 12.43 -13.64
N CYS A 997 -0.24 13.67 -13.95
CA CYS A 997 -0.87 14.48 -14.97
C CYS A 997 0.17 15.16 -15.87
N PHE A 998 -0.19 15.34 -17.14
CA PHE A 998 0.53 16.24 -18.04
C PHE A 998 -0.02 17.65 -17.89
N VAL A 999 0.85 18.62 -17.64
CA VAL A 999 0.47 20.03 -17.48
C VAL A 999 1.58 20.92 -18.01
N VAL A 1000 1.22 22.11 -18.51
CA VAL A 1000 2.21 23.15 -18.79
C VAL A 1000 2.63 23.79 -17.48
N ASN A 1001 3.91 23.67 -17.11
CA ASN A 1001 4.43 24.40 -15.97
C ASN A 1001 4.44 25.91 -16.29
N PRO A 1002 3.67 26.76 -15.56
CA PRO A 1002 3.56 28.18 -15.88
C PRO A 1002 4.88 28.95 -15.64
N GLY A 1003 5.82 28.38 -14.89
CA GLY A 1003 7.16 28.91 -14.67
C GLY A 1003 8.14 28.60 -15.80
N THR A 1004 7.98 27.47 -16.51
CA THR A 1004 8.93 27.04 -17.57
C THR A 1004 8.34 27.09 -18.98
N LYS A 1005 7.00 27.20 -19.11
CA LYS A 1005 6.22 27.08 -20.35
C LYS A 1005 6.33 25.71 -21.03
N ALA A 1006 6.98 24.72 -20.41
CA ALA A 1006 7.11 23.37 -20.93
C ALA A 1006 5.95 22.49 -20.45
N VAL A 1007 5.55 21.51 -21.28
CA VAL A 1007 4.73 20.39 -20.80
C VAL A 1007 5.62 19.53 -19.91
N GLU A 1008 5.14 19.22 -18.70
CA GLU A 1008 5.84 18.45 -17.68
C GLU A 1008 4.89 17.41 -17.07
N ILE A 1009 5.46 16.40 -16.41
CA ILE A 1009 4.71 15.45 -15.59
C ILE A 1009 4.66 15.98 -14.16
N TRP A 1010 3.46 16.13 -13.62
CA TRP A 1010 3.20 16.60 -12.26
C TRP A 1010 2.37 15.59 -11.49
N LYS A 1011 2.43 15.62 -10.15
CA LYS A 1011 1.45 14.94 -9.30
C LYS A 1011 0.27 15.89 -9.08
N SER A 1012 -0.94 15.36 -9.10
CA SER A 1012 -2.14 16.10 -8.72
C SER A 1012 -3.02 15.25 -7.82
N TYR A 1013 -3.76 15.88 -6.90
CA TYR A 1013 -4.88 15.19 -6.26
C TYR A 1013 -5.94 14.81 -7.30
N ALA A 1014 -6.66 13.72 -7.04
CA ALA A 1014 -7.75 13.24 -7.90
C ALA A 1014 -8.83 14.32 -8.15
N ASP A 1015 -9.10 15.16 -7.16
CA ASP A 1015 -10.03 16.29 -7.25
C ASP A 1015 -9.42 17.57 -7.86
N ARG A 1016 -8.16 17.52 -8.30
CA ARG A 1016 -7.40 18.62 -8.92
C ARG A 1016 -7.11 19.82 -8.00
N SER A 1017 -7.38 19.72 -6.71
CA SER A 1017 -7.22 20.85 -5.77
C SER A 1017 -5.76 21.22 -5.50
N ILE A 1018 -4.83 20.27 -5.65
CA ILE A 1018 -3.38 20.47 -5.45
C ILE A 1018 -2.63 19.86 -6.62
N MET A 1019 -1.63 20.60 -7.14
CA MET A 1019 -0.69 20.14 -8.14
C MET A 1019 0.75 20.37 -7.66
N MET A 1020 1.63 19.40 -7.90
CA MET A 1020 3.01 19.37 -7.41
C MET A 1020 3.98 18.99 -8.52
N ALA A 1021 4.97 19.85 -8.77
CA ALA A 1021 6.00 19.63 -9.78
C ALA A 1021 6.92 18.45 -9.39
N MET A 1022 7.19 17.56 -10.36
CA MET A 1022 8.02 16.37 -10.16
C MET A 1022 9.44 16.54 -10.72
N ASN A 1023 10.36 15.64 -10.33
CA ASN A 1023 11.66 15.56 -10.98
C ASN A 1023 11.49 14.98 -12.38
N GLN A 1024 11.68 15.77 -13.44
CA GLN A 1024 11.57 15.20 -14.78
C GLN A 1024 12.71 14.20 -15.06
N ASN A 1025 13.87 14.33 -14.41
CA ASN A 1025 14.99 13.39 -14.57
C ASN A 1025 14.73 12.01 -13.94
N ASP A 1026 14.00 11.97 -12.81
CA ASP A 1026 13.78 10.69 -12.13
C ASP A 1026 12.67 9.86 -12.81
N TRP A 1027 11.78 10.53 -13.56
CA TRP A 1027 10.54 9.94 -14.04
C TRP A 1027 10.44 9.82 -15.57
N LEU A 1028 11.21 10.62 -16.30
CA LEU A 1028 11.00 10.80 -17.73
C LEU A 1028 12.33 10.81 -18.50
N LEU A 1029 13.22 11.73 -18.18
CA LEU A 1029 14.47 11.88 -18.92
C LEU A 1029 15.38 10.69 -18.64
N GLU A 1030 15.84 10.02 -19.69
CA GLU A 1030 16.69 8.81 -19.62
C GLU A 1030 16.00 7.61 -18.93
N ARG A 1031 14.67 7.63 -18.82
CA ARG A 1031 13.89 6.54 -18.24
C ARG A 1031 13.08 5.79 -19.29
N GLU A 1032 13.10 4.48 -19.19
CA GLU A 1032 12.21 3.58 -19.93
C GLU A 1032 10.91 3.40 -19.12
N TRP A 1033 9.79 3.31 -19.83
CA TRP A 1033 8.49 2.92 -19.29
C TRP A 1033 8.09 1.58 -19.88
N GLU A 1034 7.74 0.62 -19.03
CA GLU A 1034 7.27 -0.71 -19.44
C GLU A 1034 5.76 -0.83 -19.20
N PHE A 1035 5.03 -1.20 -20.25
CA PHE A 1035 3.57 -1.36 -20.26
C PHE A 1035 3.24 -2.85 -20.41
N PHE A 1036 2.41 -3.39 -19.52
CA PHE A 1036 2.09 -4.82 -19.52
C PHE A 1036 0.81 -5.08 -20.33
N THR A 1037 0.95 -5.58 -21.55
CA THR A 1037 -0.16 -5.73 -22.51
C THR A 1037 -0.95 -7.03 -22.33
N ASP A 1038 -0.32 -8.09 -21.81
CA ASP A 1038 -0.99 -9.40 -21.64
C ASP A 1038 -2.06 -9.41 -20.55
N LEU A 1039 -2.10 -8.39 -19.70
CA LEU A 1039 -3.08 -8.31 -18.61
C LEU A 1039 -4.49 -8.03 -19.10
N GLU A 1040 -4.64 -7.56 -20.35
CA GLU A 1040 -5.95 -7.50 -21.00
C GLU A 1040 -6.54 -8.90 -21.26
N LEU A 1041 -5.73 -9.95 -21.22
CA LEU A 1041 -6.12 -11.33 -21.48
C LEU A 1041 -6.66 -12.07 -20.26
N ILE A 1042 -6.64 -11.49 -19.05
CA ILE A 1042 -7.41 -12.07 -17.94
C ILE A 1042 -8.87 -12.02 -18.39
N PRO A 1043 -9.50 -13.16 -18.71
CA PRO A 1043 -10.80 -13.15 -19.35
C PRO A 1043 -11.76 -12.39 -18.45
N HIS A 1044 -12.31 -11.28 -18.95
CA HIS A 1044 -13.48 -10.69 -18.30
C HIS A 1044 -14.52 -11.79 -18.34
N THR A 1045 -14.89 -12.32 -17.18
CA THR A 1045 -15.83 -13.44 -17.05
C THR A 1045 -17.25 -12.97 -17.40
N ASP A 1046 -17.49 -12.57 -18.66
CA ASP A 1046 -18.78 -12.20 -19.26
C ASP A 1046 -19.74 -11.49 -18.28
N LEU A 1047 -19.24 -10.48 -17.55
CA LEU A 1047 -20.04 -9.74 -16.57
C LEU A 1047 -20.91 -8.66 -17.22
N ILE A 1048 -20.61 -8.31 -18.47
CA ILE A 1048 -21.49 -7.53 -19.32
C ILE A 1048 -22.08 -8.52 -20.30
N GLY A 1049 -23.21 -9.13 -19.94
CA GLY A 1049 -24.03 -9.80 -20.95
C GLY A 1049 -24.20 -8.83 -22.12
N ARG A 1050 -23.83 -9.27 -23.33
CA ARG A 1050 -24.01 -8.55 -24.61
C ARG A 1050 -25.48 -8.23 -24.93
N SER A 1051 -26.36 -8.14 -23.93
CA SER A 1051 -27.76 -7.78 -24.09
C SER A 1051 -27.92 -6.26 -24.11
N ASN A 1052 -27.90 -5.71 -25.32
CA ASN A 1052 -28.61 -4.49 -25.72
C ASN A 1052 -28.32 -3.21 -24.92
N LEU A 1053 -27.06 -2.75 -24.96
CA LEU A 1053 -26.73 -1.32 -24.85
C LEU A 1053 -26.66 -0.70 -26.26
N VAL A 1054 -27.73 -0.89 -27.05
CA VAL A 1054 -28.17 -0.04 -28.17
C VAL A 1054 -29.70 0.02 -28.12
#